data_AF-A0A2Z6T9G9-F1
#
_entry.id   AF-A0A2Z6T9G9-F1
#
_cell.length_a   1.000
_cell.length_b   1.000
_cell.length_c   1.000
_cell.angle_alpha   90.00
_cell.angle_beta   90.00
_cell.angle_gamma   90.00
#
_symmetry.space_group_name_H-M   'P 1'
#
loop_
_entity.id
_entity.type
_entity.pdbx_description
1 polymer ?
#
loop_
_entity_poly.entity_id
_entity_poly.type
_entity_poly.pdbx_seq_one_letter_code
_entity_poly.pdbx_strand_id
1 'polypeptide(L)'
;MLFIFELCEGNMFNKKLQKFSIRKLSVGAASVLIGISFISIRDNNTVHAADMPVATTAQTSSASSAIETAQAHVDSAQSNLNKAQSNLNDAQQKADQANKAYNDQAYKADSANQKADATKQALDQANDQVSNAQKGVDDANKPGVKENAQKNITDKETALTNAQEAAKAVETKANNAAQEVTEATQDVNAKQNDVNAKQADKNKADADVKAAQDALKDSSLDQAAKNLADANAKVSQDQTSLKNADKAVDQATQNKKNTEANLDQAQKASDQANNSLQKAQADYDAKKKASDQANATIAKDKVKKDDLQKQLDDLKDKSKNNIVISDIDKFKQVYSHGELMSDEDFAWTKKENAENHYISSDVDKKELVYPNKMTDDQIKELSLFIADLQTKVRKQLGWDSAEVTKGSMELAKEIAKNYVADSWDDPKNNPNVGWHDEDAIKKAVDKLGIGTDECKGGTFVMSRHQDGEPTTMDDLKRGAYQTFVDMILPAHAGTYAPGKTAPELGHGYGLLGIGTNENNELVDTSKSYINDTIRGLNQYIQEYNTILAENGSKGRSVYTPLTTISPNLPHTVFGASVQPYSPEPIYQVLYPTGVSGDNEGEKDWKIVSKQEFESAVRSFIKQCNDQLIQQKQSLNTPTFYSGTIYESSHYYDYFTPHVEGEPYETWKTPNWEILFEMPGLSGIHENSTFDRTIIPSYADQIANINKQITAIDSELATLNSSASQTEQAQQALNKAQNALKDAQIVLNNAKNSNISAQNALNNAIKFQSQIQTKLANDQKDQQEKQATYNMLLAEPNKKADNLKAAVSAQTKAANALKDAQKALANAQNKLNGAKQNQTAANNDVLAKKEAIQQAQTALNNAKTYLANLNKAPEMLAVALNGQKVAQSNYDAAKKNADAENEKLNKLKPARDAADKALDKAQAVVSDAQQELSNAESELASAQSAYEASQTPAINNSNSKETPMTGVAHIKNNVTLVNGKGEAVSQTINADTNYKVFAKKTINGKTYYRLGTDNQWVVEDAVSSITDGVPAKSNAEEPFAAHGYIPVLNSHPTWKIALVDGNGNYTGQYLPTNTKWKVFAKKTINDQTYYRLGTDQQWIPASFLQVKKTGVVKANPVKNHPTWKIALLNQNGEYTGKFVKPNTSWKVLDVEFINGRMMARIGNQAQWIPMDYVAWVK
;
A
#
# COMPACT_ATOMS: atom_id res chain seq x y z
N MET A 1 13.25 -56.22 -38.35
CA MET A 1 13.83 -55.96 -39.69
C MET A 1 15.06 -55.08 -39.50
N LEU A 2 16.13 -55.32 -40.27
CA LEU A 2 17.15 -54.40 -40.84
C LEU A 2 17.60 -53.15 -40.01
N PHE A 3 18.87 -52.72 -39.93
CA PHE A 3 20.18 -53.05 -40.57
C PHE A 3 21.30 -52.19 -39.86
N ILE A 4 22.63 -52.37 -39.98
CA ILE A 4 23.50 -53.48 -40.45
C ILE A 4 25.00 -53.22 -40.07
N PHE A 5 25.64 -54.18 -39.38
CA PHE A 5 27.11 -54.50 -39.37
C PHE A 5 28.07 -53.44 -38.76
N GLU A 6 29.37 -53.69 -38.48
CA GLU A 6 30.36 -54.76 -38.83
C GLU A 6 30.85 -55.53 -37.57
N LEU A 7 31.06 -56.86 -37.55
CA LEU A 7 32.13 -57.73 -38.13
C LEU A 7 33.54 -57.52 -37.51
N CYS A 8 34.32 -58.56 -37.14
CA CYS A 8 34.22 -60.04 -37.28
C CYS A 8 35.04 -60.74 -36.15
N GLU A 9 35.04 -62.06 -35.88
CA GLU A 9 34.31 -63.21 -36.46
C GLU A 9 33.67 -64.07 -35.31
N GLY A 10 33.96 -65.33 -34.91
CA GLY A 10 34.76 -66.49 -35.40
C GLY A 10 35.64 -67.15 -34.30
N ASN A 11 36.25 -68.34 -34.45
CA ASN A 11 35.96 -69.58 -35.23
C ASN A 11 37.11 -70.61 -34.95
N MET A 12 37.03 -71.95 -35.11
CA MET A 12 35.93 -72.94 -34.98
C MET A 12 36.51 -74.40 -35.01
N PHE A 13 35.65 -75.43 -35.05
CA PHE A 13 35.91 -76.89 -35.23
C PHE A 13 36.69 -77.69 -34.14
N ASN A 14 36.56 -79.04 -33.98
CA ASN A 14 35.39 -79.95 -33.95
C ASN A 14 35.82 -81.40 -33.56
N LYS A 15 34.97 -82.19 -32.85
CA LYS A 15 34.98 -83.70 -32.77
C LYS A 15 36.26 -84.38 -32.18
N LYS A 16 36.29 -85.68 -31.80
CA LYS A 16 35.34 -86.57 -31.04
C LYS A 16 36.07 -87.88 -30.62
N LEU A 17 35.55 -88.60 -29.60
CA LEU A 17 35.64 -90.07 -29.34
C LEU A 17 36.95 -90.76 -28.85
N GLN A 18 36.92 -91.18 -27.57
CA GLN A 18 37.18 -92.52 -27.00
C GLN A 18 38.25 -93.50 -27.58
N LYS A 19 39.10 -94.08 -26.68
CA LYS A 19 39.07 -95.55 -26.32
C LYS A 19 40.04 -96.00 -25.18
N PHE A 20 39.47 -96.69 -24.18
CA PHE A 20 39.92 -97.92 -23.48
C PHE A 20 41.40 -98.25 -23.11
N SER A 21 41.64 -98.35 -21.78
CA SER A 21 42.08 -99.56 -21.01
C SER A 21 43.51 -100.18 -20.97
N ILE A 22 43.96 -100.38 -19.70
CA ILE A 22 44.60 -101.59 -19.08
C ILE A 22 46.15 -101.83 -19.17
N ARG A 23 46.81 -101.45 -18.06
CA ARG A 23 47.82 -102.14 -17.19
C ARG A 23 49.13 -102.82 -17.73
N LYS A 24 50.23 -102.34 -17.13
CA LYS A 24 51.46 -103.04 -16.61
C LYS A 24 52.46 -103.71 -17.58
N LEU A 25 53.76 -103.37 -17.44
CA LEU A 25 54.76 -104.11 -16.62
C LEU A 25 56.11 -103.34 -16.44
N SER A 26 57.07 -103.92 -15.71
CA SER A 26 58.43 -103.44 -15.35
C SER A 26 59.53 -104.16 -16.19
N VAL A 27 60.88 -103.99 -16.11
CA VAL A 27 61.90 -103.62 -15.08
C VAL A 27 63.20 -103.08 -15.77
N GLY A 28 64.13 -102.36 -15.10
CA GLY A 28 65.54 -102.24 -15.57
C GLY A 28 66.60 -101.38 -14.80
N ALA A 29 67.59 -102.05 -14.17
CA ALA A 29 69.04 -101.71 -13.92
C ALA A 29 69.59 -100.58 -12.95
N ALA A 30 70.47 -101.02 -12.01
CA ALA A 30 71.72 -100.43 -11.40
C ALA A 30 71.75 -99.07 -10.59
N SER A 31 72.55 -98.82 -9.50
CA SER A 31 73.54 -99.61 -8.66
C SER A 31 74.09 -98.85 -7.36
N VAL A 32 74.22 -99.44 -6.11
CA VAL A 32 75.05 -98.99 -4.88
C VAL A 32 75.00 -99.93 -3.58
N LEU A 33 75.74 -99.67 -2.45
CA LEU A 33 75.94 -100.45 -1.14
C LEU A 33 75.61 -99.63 0.19
N ILE A 34 75.87 -99.89 1.52
CA ILE A 34 76.68 -100.76 2.49
C ILE A 34 76.00 -100.74 3.96
N GLY A 35 76.39 -101.11 5.23
CA GLY A 35 77.49 -101.63 6.15
C GLY A 35 77.09 -101.40 7.69
N ILE A 36 77.68 -101.71 8.91
CA ILE A 36 78.73 -102.55 9.67
C ILE A 36 78.37 -102.45 11.25
N SER A 37 78.98 -102.85 12.43
CA SER A 37 80.15 -103.58 13.07
C SER A 37 80.00 -103.81 14.65
N PHE A 38 80.77 -104.67 15.42
CA PHE A 38 80.58 -105.05 16.89
C PHE A 38 81.86 -105.53 17.75
N ILE A 39 81.87 -105.63 19.14
CA ILE A 39 83.03 -106.12 20.04
C ILE A 39 82.76 -106.41 21.60
N SER A 40 83.58 -107.20 22.40
CA SER A 40 83.60 -107.44 23.93
C SER A 40 84.70 -108.46 24.49
N ILE A 41 85.01 -108.94 25.78
CA ILE A 41 85.14 -108.56 27.27
C ILE A 41 85.65 -109.79 28.21
N ARG A 42 86.49 -109.67 29.33
CA ARG A 42 86.78 -110.57 30.58
C ARG A 42 88.19 -110.34 31.31
N ASP A 43 88.81 -110.90 32.42
CA ASP A 43 88.68 -111.79 33.70
C ASP A 43 90.07 -111.79 34.54
N ASN A 44 90.51 -112.43 35.70
CA ASN A 44 90.08 -113.07 37.03
C ASN A 44 91.30 -113.60 38.00
N ASN A 45 91.13 -114.14 39.27
CA ASN A 45 92.01 -115.00 40.24
C ASN A 45 93.12 -114.39 41.25
N THR A 46 93.84 -114.96 42.32
CA THR A 46 93.92 -116.03 43.46
C THR A 46 95.32 -115.97 44.28
N VAL A 47 95.86 -116.50 45.46
CA VAL A 47 95.72 -117.24 46.83
C VAL A 47 97.10 -117.12 47.68
N HIS A 48 97.64 -117.66 48.85
CA HIS A 48 97.51 -118.60 50.08
C HIS A 48 98.65 -118.27 51.20
N ALA A 49 99.18 -118.86 52.36
CA ALA A 49 99.19 -120.06 53.32
C ALA A 49 99.96 -119.82 54.75
N ALA A 50 100.36 -120.81 55.67
CA ALA A 50 100.90 -120.65 57.12
C ALA A 50 101.85 -121.76 57.82
N ASP A 51 102.29 -121.71 59.16
CA ASP A 51 103.16 -122.72 59.97
C ASP A 51 103.11 -122.77 61.60
N MET A 52 103.76 -123.75 62.36
CA MET A 52 103.64 -124.20 63.86
C MET A 52 104.71 -125.29 64.40
N PRO A 53 104.78 -126.11 65.57
CA PRO A 53 104.23 -126.37 67.02
C PRO A 53 105.17 -126.88 68.29
N VAL A 54 104.99 -126.57 69.66
CA VAL A 54 105.32 -127.29 71.03
C VAL A 54 106.18 -126.51 72.13
N ALA A 55 106.32 -126.46 73.52
CA ALA A 55 105.87 -126.89 74.92
C ALA A 55 106.51 -125.94 76.05
N THR A 56 106.21 -125.67 77.37
CA THR A 56 105.25 -125.97 78.54
C THR A 56 105.48 -125.03 79.82
N THR A 57 104.81 -125.19 81.03
CA THR A 57 104.69 -124.20 82.21
C THR A 57 104.43 -124.72 83.68
N ALA A 58 104.72 -123.99 84.83
CA ALA A 58 104.04 -124.06 86.20
C ALA A 58 104.53 -123.21 87.47
N GLN A 59 103.68 -122.26 87.97
CA GLN A 59 103.31 -121.88 89.39
C GLN A 59 104.19 -121.06 90.42
N THR A 60 104.05 -119.72 90.37
CA THR A 60 103.96 -118.68 91.45
C THR A 60 104.80 -118.70 92.77
N SER A 61 105.65 -117.67 92.98
CA SER A 61 105.53 -116.69 94.11
C SER A 61 106.71 -115.67 94.29
N SER A 62 107.22 -115.05 93.22
CA SER A 62 107.89 -113.73 93.33
C SER A 62 107.71 -112.93 92.03
N ALA A 63 106.85 -111.90 92.06
CA ALA A 63 106.19 -111.35 90.87
C ALA A 63 107.07 -110.50 89.91
N SER A 64 108.39 -110.57 90.02
CA SER A 64 109.33 -109.99 89.04
C SER A 64 110.25 -111.03 88.43
N SER A 65 110.74 -112.01 89.20
CA SER A 65 111.41 -113.20 88.65
C SER A 65 110.42 -114.12 87.90
N ALA A 66 109.13 -114.07 88.26
CA ALA A 66 108.06 -114.77 87.53
C ALA A 66 107.97 -114.33 86.06
N ILE A 67 108.25 -113.06 85.75
CA ILE A 67 108.22 -112.53 84.37
C ILE A 67 109.39 -113.09 83.56
N GLU A 68 110.62 -113.05 84.10
CA GLU A 68 111.79 -113.66 83.43
C GLU A 68 111.63 -115.18 83.24
N THR A 69 111.02 -115.87 84.20
CA THR A 69 110.82 -117.32 84.11
C THR A 69 109.73 -117.68 83.09
N ALA A 70 108.59 -116.95 83.08
CA ALA A 70 107.53 -117.13 82.08
C ALA A 70 108.05 -116.87 80.66
N GLN A 71 108.90 -115.86 80.47
CA GLN A 71 109.50 -115.56 79.16
C GLN A 71 110.37 -116.71 78.64
N ALA A 72 111.16 -117.36 79.50
CA ALA A 72 111.97 -118.53 79.09
C ALA A 72 111.11 -119.75 78.70
N HIS A 73 109.94 -119.94 79.32
CA HIS A 73 108.97 -120.95 78.91
C HIS A 73 108.33 -120.60 77.56
N VAL A 74 107.96 -119.34 77.33
CA VAL A 74 107.47 -118.86 76.02
C VAL A 74 108.51 -119.13 74.93
N ASP A 75 109.80 -118.85 75.14
CA ASP A 75 110.83 -119.04 74.12
C ASP A 75 111.02 -120.53 73.75
N SER A 76 110.97 -121.44 74.73
CA SER A 76 111.00 -122.89 74.50
C SER A 76 109.74 -123.35 73.75
N ALA A 77 108.57 -122.85 74.16
CA ALA A 77 107.30 -123.14 73.52
C ALA A 77 107.22 -122.59 72.09
N GLN A 78 107.85 -121.44 71.83
CA GLN A 78 107.88 -120.83 70.51
C GLN A 78 108.92 -121.50 69.59
N SER A 79 110.04 -121.98 70.13
CA SER A 79 111.09 -122.69 69.38
C SER A 79 110.63 -124.07 68.92
N ASN A 80 109.92 -124.82 69.78
CA ASN A 80 109.09 -125.93 69.32
C ASN A 80 108.18 -125.49 68.17
N LEU A 81 107.45 -124.38 68.39
CA LEU A 81 106.40 -123.85 67.53
C LEU A 81 106.77 -123.35 66.12
N ASN A 82 107.90 -123.80 65.57
CA ASN A 82 108.26 -123.67 64.15
C ASN A 82 108.66 -125.00 63.48
N LYS A 83 108.67 -126.10 64.24
CA LYS A 83 109.40 -127.34 63.91
C LYS A 83 108.62 -128.32 63.03
N ALA A 84 107.31 -128.15 62.88
CA ALA A 84 106.45 -129.24 62.43
C ALA A 84 105.09 -128.90 61.79
N GLN A 85 104.71 -127.64 61.49
CA GLN A 85 103.93 -127.43 60.24
C GLN A 85 104.83 -127.45 58.99
N SER A 86 106.15 -127.44 59.19
CA SER A 86 107.09 -128.16 58.32
C SER A 86 106.72 -129.64 58.06
N ASN A 87 105.80 -130.26 58.83
CA ASN A 87 105.16 -131.54 58.50
C ASN A 87 103.70 -131.39 58.03
N LEU A 88 102.90 -130.46 58.59
CA LEU A 88 101.51 -130.20 58.17
C LEU A 88 101.41 -129.59 56.76
N ASN A 89 102.25 -128.64 56.37
CA ASN A 89 102.34 -128.14 54.99
C ASN A 89 102.71 -129.26 54.02
N ASP A 90 103.65 -130.11 54.44
CA ASP A 90 104.10 -131.26 53.67
C ASP A 90 102.99 -132.34 53.55
N ALA A 91 102.02 -132.38 54.47
CA ALA A 91 100.82 -133.20 54.36
C ALA A 91 99.74 -132.54 53.47
N GLN A 92 99.46 -131.24 53.68
CA GLN A 92 98.49 -130.46 52.90
C GLN A 92 98.80 -130.50 51.40
N GLN A 93 100.06 -130.23 51.02
CA GLN A 93 100.47 -130.19 49.62
C GLN A 93 100.35 -131.56 48.93
N LYS A 94 100.40 -132.67 49.69
CA LYS A 94 100.17 -134.04 49.18
C LYS A 94 98.67 -134.36 49.06
N ALA A 95 97.85 -133.89 50.00
CA ALA A 95 96.39 -134.00 49.95
C ALA A 95 95.79 -133.25 48.73
N ASP A 96 96.23 -132.01 48.50
CA ASP A 96 95.76 -131.15 47.39
C ASP A 96 95.99 -131.80 46.01
N GLN A 97 97.18 -132.38 45.80
CA GLN A 97 97.53 -133.07 44.55
C GLN A 97 96.66 -134.30 44.31
N ALA A 98 96.40 -135.10 45.35
CA ALA A 98 95.57 -136.31 45.24
C ALA A 98 94.09 -135.97 44.99
N ASN A 99 93.57 -134.91 45.62
CA ASN A 99 92.21 -134.43 45.39
C ASN A 99 92.01 -133.90 43.95
N LYS A 100 92.98 -133.15 43.40
CA LYS A 100 92.90 -132.64 42.03
C LYS A 100 92.78 -133.79 41.00
N ALA A 101 93.63 -134.81 41.13
CA ALA A 101 93.68 -135.94 40.19
C ALA A 101 92.35 -136.72 40.11
N TYR A 102 91.65 -136.89 41.24
CA TYR A 102 90.33 -137.52 41.27
C TYR A 102 89.27 -136.68 40.56
N ASN A 103 89.19 -135.39 40.88
CA ASN A 103 88.16 -134.48 40.35
C ASN A 103 88.30 -134.25 38.83
N ASP A 104 89.53 -134.13 38.31
CA ASP A 104 89.80 -133.99 36.88
C ASP A 104 89.31 -135.21 36.06
N GLN A 105 89.26 -136.41 36.65
CA GLN A 105 88.75 -137.61 36.00
C GLN A 105 87.23 -137.77 36.17
N ALA A 106 86.64 -137.26 37.25
CA ALA A 106 85.20 -137.32 37.50
C ALA A 106 84.41 -136.60 36.40
N TYR A 107 84.86 -135.40 36.03
CA TYR A 107 84.20 -134.58 35.01
C TYR A 107 84.13 -135.26 33.63
N LYS A 108 85.13 -136.08 33.27
CA LYS A 108 85.15 -136.81 32.00
C LYS A 108 84.13 -137.95 31.96
N ALA A 109 83.93 -138.63 33.09
CA ALA A 109 82.94 -139.70 33.21
C ALA A 109 81.52 -139.13 33.07
N ASP A 110 81.18 -138.06 33.79
CA ASP A 110 79.88 -137.39 33.69
C ASP A 110 79.58 -136.87 32.27
N SER A 111 80.55 -136.23 31.61
CA SER A 111 80.37 -135.75 30.24
C SER A 111 80.12 -136.88 29.24
N ALA A 112 80.70 -138.06 29.47
CA ALA A 112 80.44 -139.25 28.67
C ALA A 112 79.06 -139.87 28.97
N ASN A 113 78.65 -139.94 30.23
CA ASN A 113 77.31 -140.40 30.66
C ASN A 113 76.20 -139.57 29.99
N GLN A 114 76.25 -138.24 30.10
CA GLN A 114 75.25 -137.33 29.51
C GLN A 114 75.08 -137.51 28.00
N LYS A 115 76.16 -137.86 27.28
CA LYS A 115 76.11 -138.08 25.83
C LYS A 115 75.41 -139.39 25.46
N ALA A 116 75.50 -140.43 26.30
CA ALA A 116 74.73 -141.65 26.12
C ALA A 116 73.23 -141.40 26.26
N ASP A 117 72.81 -140.68 27.31
CA ASP A 117 71.39 -140.37 27.56
C ASP A 117 70.78 -139.51 26.45
N ALA A 118 71.51 -138.48 25.97
CA ALA A 118 71.07 -137.67 24.84
C ALA A 118 70.85 -138.50 23.56
N THR A 119 71.72 -139.47 23.28
CA THR A 119 71.51 -140.39 22.13
C THR A 119 70.37 -141.38 22.33
N LYS A 120 70.00 -141.74 23.56
CA LYS A 120 68.83 -142.59 23.84
C LYS A 120 67.52 -141.87 23.49
N GLN A 121 67.38 -140.61 23.87
CA GLN A 121 66.19 -139.82 23.58
C GLN A 121 65.96 -139.65 22.07
N ALA A 122 67.04 -139.51 21.28
CA ALA A 122 66.96 -139.44 19.82
C ALA A 122 66.48 -140.75 19.16
N LEU A 123 66.84 -141.91 19.72
CA LEU A 123 66.32 -143.22 19.31
C LEU A 123 64.82 -143.33 19.59
N ASP A 124 64.38 -142.93 20.78
CA ASP A 124 62.96 -143.04 21.16
C ASP A 124 62.05 -142.17 20.28
N GLN A 125 62.47 -140.94 19.98
CA GLN A 125 61.77 -140.07 19.02
C GLN A 125 61.70 -140.66 17.60
N ALA A 126 62.72 -141.41 17.18
CA ALA A 126 62.73 -142.06 15.86
C ALA A 126 61.77 -143.27 15.81
N ASN A 127 61.57 -143.99 16.93
CA ASN A 127 60.56 -145.02 17.05
C ASN A 127 59.13 -144.45 16.90
N ASP A 128 58.85 -143.31 17.54
CA ASP A 128 57.53 -142.66 17.47
C ASP A 128 57.15 -142.22 16.05
N GLN A 129 58.11 -141.77 15.24
CA GLN A 129 57.83 -141.38 13.85
C GLN A 129 57.44 -142.55 12.96
N VAL A 130 58.00 -143.76 13.18
CA VAL A 130 57.59 -144.98 12.47
C VAL A 130 56.13 -145.32 12.77
N SER A 131 55.76 -145.31 14.06
CA SER A 131 54.40 -145.61 14.52
C SER A 131 53.36 -144.66 13.91
N ASN A 132 53.65 -143.35 13.90
CA ASN A 132 52.75 -142.35 13.31
C ASN A 132 52.65 -142.47 11.78
N ALA A 133 53.74 -142.79 11.08
CA ALA A 133 53.72 -142.95 9.63
C ALA A 133 52.93 -144.20 9.18
N GLN A 134 53.02 -145.32 9.92
CA GLN A 134 52.24 -146.53 9.65
C GLN A 134 50.74 -146.25 9.70
N LYS A 135 50.27 -145.60 10.77
CA LYS A 135 48.86 -145.24 10.95
C LYS A 135 48.30 -144.42 9.78
N GLY A 136 49.11 -143.54 9.19
CA GLY A 136 48.72 -142.74 8.02
C GLY A 136 48.45 -143.58 6.76
N VAL A 137 49.14 -144.72 6.60
CA VAL A 137 48.88 -145.69 5.53
C VAL A 137 47.58 -146.45 5.79
N ASP A 138 47.36 -146.86 7.04
CA ASP A 138 46.18 -147.63 7.45
C ASP A 138 44.89 -146.80 7.31
N ASP A 139 44.93 -145.50 7.64
CA ASP A 139 43.82 -144.57 7.42
C ASP A 139 43.52 -144.34 5.92
N ALA A 140 44.54 -144.31 5.05
CA ALA A 140 44.41 -144.06 3.62
C ALA A 140 43.87 -145.26 2.80
N ASN A 141 43.94 -146.47 3.36
CA ASN A 141 43.53 -147.72 2.72
C ASN A 141 42.11 -148.19 3.13
N LYS A 142 41.38 -147.41 3.93
CA LYS A 142 40.00 -147.73 4.34
C LYS A 142 39.02 -147.65 3.16
N PRO A 143 38.15 -148.66 2.94
CA PRO A 143 37.19 -148.66 1.84
C PRO A 143 36.27 -147.43 1.85
N GLY A 144 35.96 -146.89 0.67
CA GLY A 144 35.04 -145.76 0.49
C GLY A 144 35.60 -144.38 0.81
N VAL A 145 36.82 -144.27 1.38
CA VAL A 145 37.41 -142.98 1.78
C VAL A 145 37.77 -142.13 0.55
N LYS A 146 38.28 -142.74 -0.52
CA LYS A 146 38.69 -142.03 -1.75
C LYS A 146 37.47 -141.63 -2.59
N GLU A 147 36.45 -142.48 -2.65
CA GLU A 147 35.16 -142.21 -3.30
C GLU A 147 34.41 -141.06 -2.61
N ASN A 148 34.34 -141.05 -1.27
CA ASN A 148 33.72 -139.96 -0.52
C ASN A 148 34.47 -138.63 -0.67
N ALA A 149 35.80 -138.65 -0.70
CA ALA A 149 36.59 -137.46 -1.01
C ALA A 149 36.30 -136.93 -2.42
N GLN A 150 36.13 -137.81 -3.41
CA GLN A 150 35.75 -137.42 -4.78
C GLN A 150 34.32 -136.86 -4.88
N LYS A 151 33.35 -137.43 -4.15
CA LYS A 151 31.97 -136.90 -4.12
C LYS A 151 31.92 -135.50 -3.49
N ASN A 152 32.63 -135.28 -2.39
CA ASN A 152 32.68 -133.99 -1.69
C ASN A 152 33.16 -132.87 -2.63
N ILE A 153 34.08 -133.14 -3.55
CA ILE A 153 34.53 -132.19 -4.58
C ILE A 153 33.35 -131.72 -5.45
N THR A 154 32.57 -132.65 -6.01
CA THR A 154 31.40 -132.34 -6.86
C THR A 154 30.31 -131.58 -6.10
N ASP A 155 30.08 -131.91 -4.83
CA ASP A 155 29.14 -131.18 -3.97
C ASP A 155 29.58 -129.71 -3.78
N LYS A 156 30.90 -129.44 -3.67
CA LYS A 156 31.42 -128.06 -3.57
C LYS A 156 31.43 -127.31 -4.91
N GLU A 157 31.59 -127.99 -6.04
CA GLU A 157 31.47 -127.38 -7.39
C GLU A 157 30.05 -126.88 -7.66
N THR A 158 29.04 -127.65 -7.22
CA THR A 158 27.63 -127.24 -7.25
C THR A 158 27.39 -126.02 -6.33
N ALA A 159 27.91 -126.04 -5.11
CA ALA A 159 27.77 -124.93 -4.16
C ALA A 159 28.41 -123.62 -4.66
N LEU A 160 29.56 -123.69 -5.34
CA LEU A 160 30.23 -122.55 -5.96
C LEU A 160 29.37 -121.92 -7.08
N THR A 161 28.74 -122.75 -7.91
CA THR A 161 27.86 -122.31 -9.00
C THR A 161 26.68 -121.50 -8.45
N ASN A 162 25.98 -122.03 -7.43
CA ASN A 162 24.84 -121.38 -6.80
C ASN A 162 25.23 -120.03 -6.14
N ALA A 163 26.43 -119.92 -5.57
CA ALA A 163 26.94 -118.67 -5.01
C ALA A 163 27.20 -117.60 -6.09
N GLN A 164 27.66 -118.00 -7.29
CA GLN A 164 27.89 -117.10 -8.42
C GLN A 164 26.59 -116.56 -9.03
N GLU A 165 25.53 -117.37 -9.10
CA GLU A 165 24.22 -116.91 -9.57
C GLU A 165 23.57 -115.93 -8.58
N ALA A 166 23.65 -116.23 -7.28
CA ALA A 166 23.14 -115.36 -6.22
C ALA A 166 23.79 -113.96 -6.24
N ALA A 167 25.07 -113.83 -6.62
CA ALA A 167 25.73 -112.54 -6.73
C ALA A 167 25.18 -111.68 -7.88
N LYS A 168 24.94 -112.25 -9.08
CA LYS A 168 24.42 -111.52 -10.26
C LYS A 168 23.05 -110.87 -10.00
N ALA A 169 22.19 -111.58 -9.28
CA ALA A 169 20.87 -111.06 -8.90
C ALA A 169 20.97 -109.84 -7.97
N VAL A 170 21.98 -109.79 -7.10
CA VAL A 170 22.21 -108.68 -6.17
C VAL A 170 22.92 -107.49 -6.85
N GLU A 171 23.90 -107.75 -7.73
CA GLU A 171 24.53 -106.69 -8.54
C GLU A 171 23.51 -105.93 -9.40
N THR A 172 22.47 -106.63 -9.88
CA THR A 172 21.35 -106.01 -10.61
C THR A 172 20.54 -105.05 -9.73
N LYS A 173 20.28 -105.41 -8.45
CA LYS A 173 19.61 -104.53 -7.48
C LYS A 173 20.46 -103.30 -7.13
N ALA A 174 21.77 -103.46 -6.97
CA ALA A 174 22.69 -102.37 -6.67
C ALA A 174 22.72 -101.30 -7.79
N ASN A 175 22.68 -101.74 -9.05
CA ASN A 175 22.59 -100.82 -10.21
C ASN A 175 21.27 -100.03 -10.22
N ASN A 176 20.13 -100.66 -9.95
CA ASN A 176 18.84 -99.96 -9.89
C ASN A 176 18.82 -98.93 -8.75
N ALA A 177 19.33 -99.28 -7.57
CA ALA A 177 19.42 -98.34 -6.44
C ALA A 177 20.37 -97.15 -6.72
N ALA A 178 21.38 -97.34 -7.58
CA ALA A 178 22.22 -96.23 -8.06
C ALA A 178 21.48 -95.28 -9.04
N GLN A 179 20.53 -95.80 -9.81
CA GLN A 179 19.65 -94.99 -10.65
C GLN A 179 18.67 -94.17 -9.79
N GLU A 180 18.05 -94.76 -8.77
CA GLU A 180 17.16 -94.04 -7.82
C GLU A 180 17.86 -92.82 -7.19
N VAL A 181 19.13 -92.96 -6.80
CA VAL A 181 19.94 -91.85 -6.26
C VAL A 181 20.16 -90.74 -7.30
N THR A 182 20.31 -91.11 -8.56
CA THR A 182 20.51 -90.14 -9.66
C THR A 182 19.24 -89.34 -9.92
N GLU A 183 18.09 -90.02 -10.01
CA GLU A 183 16.78 -89.38 -10.24
C GLU A 183 16.37 -88.49 -9.05
N ALA A 184 16.56 -88.96 -7.82
CA ALA A 184 16.31 -88.15 -6.62
C ALA A 184 17.24 -86.93 -6.50
N THR A 185 18.46 -87.01 -7.04
CA THR A 185 19.39 -85.85 -7.12
C THR A 185 18.87 -84.81 -8.11
N GLN A 186 18.27 -85.23 -9.23
CA GLN A 186 17.68 -84.33 -10.21
C GLN A 186 16.42 -83.63 -9.65
N ASP A 187 15.56 -84.33 -8.90
CA ASP A 187 14.40 -83.72 -8.23
C ASP A 187 14.83 -82.66 -7.21
N VAL A 188 15.85 -82.93 -6.38
CA VAL A 188 16.42 -81.93 -5.45
C VAL A 188 16.89 -80.67 -6.18
N ASN A 189 17.63 -80.82 -7.29
CA ASN A 189 18.10 -79.66 -8.07
C ASN A 189 16.93 -78.88 -8.69
N ALA A 190 15.90 -79.58 -9.19
CA ALA A 190 14.70 -78.95 -9.73
C ALA A 190 13.93 -78.16 -8.66
N LYS A 191 13.73 -78.72 -7.45
CA LYS A 191 13.05 -78.01 -6.35
C LYS A 191 13.91 -76.87 -5.78
N GLN A 192 15.24 -76.98 -5.79
CA GLN A 192 16.11 -75.89 -5.38
C GLN A 192 16.01 -74.70 -6.34
N ASN A 193 15.89 -74.94 -7.65
CA ASN A 193 15.66 -73.90 -8.64
C ASN A 193 14.26 -73.26 -8.50
N ASP A 194 13.22 -74.04 -8.19
CA ASP A 194 11.88 -73.51 -7.91
C ASP A 194 11.86 -72.62 -6.64
N VAL A 195 12.54 -73.04 -5.55
CA VAL A 195 12.75 -72.19 -4.36
C VAL A 195 13.42 -70.88 -4.72
N ASN A 196 14.47 -70.91 -5.55
CA ASN A 196 15.17 -69.70 -5.98
C ASN A 196 14.25 -68.78 -6.81
N ALA A 197 13.42 -69.35 -7.69
CA ALA A 197 12.43 -68.60 -8.47
C ALA A 197 11.34 -67.99 -7.58
N LYS A 198 10.74 -68.75 -6.65
CA LYS A 198 9.73 -68.22 -5.72
C LYS A 198 10.31 -67.18 -4.75
N GLN A 199 11.61 -67.26 -4.42
CA GLN A 199 12.29 -66.23 -3.64
C GLN A 199 12.44 -64.93 -4.46
N ALA A 200 12.74 -65.01 -5.76
CA ALA A 200 12.74 -63.85 -6.63
C ALA A 200 11.33 -63.24 -6.81
N ASP A 201 10.30 -64.08 -7.00
CA ASP A 201 8.90 -63.65 -7.03
C ASP A 201 8.50 -62.90 -5.75
N LYS A 202 8.86 -63.44 -4.57
CA LYS A 202 8.64 -62.77 -3.28
C LYS A 202 9.39 -61.44 -3.20
N ASN A 203 10.68 -61.41 -3.55
CA ASN A 203 11.48 -60.20 -3.48
C ASN A 203 10.90 -59.09 -4.38
N LYS A 204 10.35 -59.45 -5.55
CA LYS A 204 9.63 -58.50 -6.41
C LYS A 204 8.34 -58.02 -5.75
N ALA A 205 7.52 -58.92 -5.19
CA ALA A 205 6.26 -58.53 -4.54
C ALA A 205 6.48 -57.66 -3.29
N ASP A 206 7.57 -57.89 -2.53
CA ASP A 206 7.99 -57.02 -1.43
C ASP A 206 8.37 -55.61 -1.93
N ALA A 207 9.05 -55.51 -3.08
CA ALA A 207 9.38 -54.23 -3.72
C ALA A 207 8.15 -53.53 -4.30
N ASP A 208 7.20 -54.26 -4.91
CA ASP A 208 5.94 -53.72 -5.43
C ASP A 208 5.08 -53.13 -4.30
N VAL A 209 5.00 -53.79 -3.14
CA VAL A 209 4.35 -53.25 -1.93
C VAL A 209 5.05 -51.98 -1.46
N LYS A 210 6.39 -51.96 -1.44
CA LYS A 210 7.15 -50.77 -1.02
C LYS A 210 6.93 -49.59 -1.97
N ALA A 211 6.87 -49.82 -3.28
CA ALA A 211 6.52 -48.79 -4.27
C ALA A 211 5.10 -48.24 -4.05
N ALA A 212 4.11 -49.11 -3.79
CA ALA A 212 2.74 -48.69 -3.47
C ALA A 212 2.65 -47.89 -2.15
N GLN A 213 3.43 -48.26 -1.13
CA GLN A 213 3.52 -47.53 0.15
C GLN A 213 4.17 -46.15 0.02
N ASP A 214 5.16 -46.00 -0.87
CA ASP A 214 5.81 -44.71 -1.10
C ASP A 214 4.96 -43.80 -2.02
N ALA A 215 4.21 -44.36 -2.98
CA ALA A 215 3.25 -43.61 -3.81
C ALA A 215 2.06 -43.00 -3.04
N LEU A 216 1.82 -43.45 -1.80
CA LEU A 216 0.84 -42.92 -0.85
C LEU A 216 1.36 -41.74 -0.01
N LYS A 217 2.64 -41.39 -0.08
CA LYS A 217 3.26 -40.29 0.69
C LYS A 217 3.38 -39.03 -0.18
N ASP A 218 2.26 -38.36 -0.40
CA ASP A 218 2.18 -37.22 -1.29
C ASP A 218 1.62 -35.98 -0.57
N SER A 219 2.45 -34.96 -0.39
CA SER A 219 2.09 -33.69 0.27
C SER A 219 1.43 -32.68 -0.68
N SER A 220 1.19 -33.04 -1.94
CA SER A 220 0.53 -32.16 -2.93
C SER A 220 -0.88 -31.76 -2.51
N LEU A 221 -1.63 -32.62 -1.81
CA LEU A 221 -3.00 -32.34 -1.39
C LEU A 221 -3.09 -31.21 -0.35
N ASP A 222 -2.19 -31.19 0.64
CA ASP A 222 -2.14 -30.13 1.66
C ASP A 222 -1.77 -28.77 1.04
N GLN A 223 -0.80 -28.78 0.11
CA GLN A 223 -0.42 -27.57 -0.61
C GLN A 223 -1.55 -27.10 -1.55
N ALA A 224 -2.28 -28.02 -2.20
CA ALA A 224 -3.45 -27.67 -3.01
C ALA A 224 -4.59 -27.10 -2.16
N ALA A 225 -4.85 -27.66 -0.98
CA ALA A 225 -5.84 -27.15 -0.02
C ALA A 225 -5.47 -25.72 0.42
N LYS A 226 -4.19 -25.46 0.72
CA LYS A 226 -3.71 -24.12 1.07
C LYS A 226 -3.83 -23.15 -0.10
N ASN A 227 -3.38 -23.53 -1.29
CA ASN A 227 -3.49 -22.68 -2.49
C ASN A 227 -4.95 -22.30 -2.80
N LEU A 228 -5.89 -23.23 -2.58
CA LEU A 228 -7.33 -22.98 -2.70
C LEU A 228 -7.84 -22.03 -1.61
N ALA A 229 -7.40 -22.17 -0.36
CA ALA A 229 -7.76 -21.26 0.73
C ALA A 229 -7.26 -19.82 0.46
N ASP A 230 -6.00 -19.68 0.00
CA ASP A 230 -5.40 -18.39 -0.35
C ASP A 230 -6.15 -17.73 -1.54
N ALA A 231 -6.58 -18.51 -2.54
CA ALA A 231 -7.40 -18.02 -3.66
C ALA A 231 -8.82 -17.62 -3.21
N ASN A 232 -9.48 -18.39 -2.34
CA ASN A 232 -10.77 -18.02 -1.75
C ASN A 232 -10.69 -16.72 -0.92
N ALA A 233 -9.59 -16.51 -0.21
CA ALA A 233 -9.33 -15.27 0.54
C ALA A 233 -9.19 -14.06 -0.41
N LYS A 234 -8.42 -14.19 -1.50
CA LYS A 234 -8.31 -13.16 -2.55
C LYS A 234 -9.68 -12.78 -3.13
N VAL A 235 -10.49 -13.75 -3.54
CA VAL A 235 -11.84 -13.51 -4.10
C VAL A 235 -12.72 -12.73 -3.11
N SER A 236 -12.68 -13.10 -1.82
CA SER A 236 -13.44 -12.43 -0.75
C SER A 236 -12.96 -10.98 -0.51
N GLN A 237 -11.65 -10.75 -0.60
CA GLN A 237 -11.03 -9.43 -0.46
C GLN A 237 -11.32 -8.53 -1.66
N ASP A 238 -11.37 -9.08 -2.87
CA ASP A 238 -11.73 -8.37 -4.09
C ASP A 238 -13.23 -8.05 -4.16
N GLN A 239 -14.11 -8.94 -3.71
CA GLN A 239 -15.54 -8.63 -3.55
C GLN A 239 -15.77 -7.47 -2.57
N THR A 240 -15.00 -7.42 -1.49
CA THR A 240 -15.02 -6.32 -0.52
C THR A 240 -14.48 -5.02 -1.14
N SER A 241 -13.42 -5.12 -1.93
CA SER A 241 -12.82 -3.99 -2.65
C SER A 241 -13.76 -3.43 -3.72
N LEU A 242 -14.48 -4.30 -4.44
CA LEU A 242 -15.48 -3.93 -5.44
C LEU A 242 -16.60 -3.13 -4.79
N LYS A 243 -17.17 -3.64 -3.69
CA LYS A 243 -18.23 -2.96 -2.93
C LYS A 243 -17.83 -1.59 -2.38
N ASN A 244 -16.52 -1.32 -2.23
CA ASN A 244 -15.99 -0.01 -1.88
C ASN A 244 -15.76 0.89 -3.11
N ALA A 245 -15.38 0.31 -4.26
CA ALA A 245 -15.30 1.02 -5.53
C ALA A 245 -16.70 1.44 -6.04
N ASP A 246 -17.72 0.58 -5.89
CA ASP A 246 -19.12 0.88 -6.19
C ASP A 246 -19.59 2.13 -5.43
N LYS A 247 -19.37 2.17 -4.11
CA LYS A 247 -19.66 3.36 -3.28
C LYS A 247 -18.90 4.61 -3.72
N ALA A 248 -17.66 4.46 -4.22
CA ALA A 248 -16.90 5.59 -4.73
C ALA A 248 -17.49 6.13 -6.05
N VAL A 249 -18.02 5.25 -6.90
CA VAL A 249 -18.79 5.62 -8.10
C VAL A 249 -20.10 6.30 -7.70
N ASP A 250 -20.86 5.77 -6.74
CA ASP A 250 -22.09 6.40 -6.23
C ASP A 250 -21.82 7.81 -5.68
N GLN A 251 -20.80 7.95 -4.83
CA GLN A 251 -20.41 9.21 -4.22
C GLN A 251 -19.94 10.24 -5.25
N ALA A 252 -19.18 9.81 -6.26
CA ALA A 252 -18.76 10.67 -7.37
C ALA A 252 -19.92 11.04 -8.30
N THR A 253 -20.88 10.13 -8.52
CA THR A 253 -22.10 10.38 -9.30
C THR A 253 -23.01 11.41 -8.62
N GLN A 254 -23.22 11.29 -7.31
CA GLN A 254 -23.99 12.28 -6.56
C GLN A 254 -23.27 13.63 -6.50
N ASN A 255 -21.93 13.65 -6.37
CA ASN A 255 -21.16 14.89 -6.47
C ASN A 255 -21.29 15.54 -7.86
N LYS A 256 -21.23 14.74 -8.93
CA LYS A 256 -21.42 15.22 -10.31
C LYS A 256 -22.79 15.88 -10.48
N LYS A 257 -23.86 15.21 -10.03
CA LYS A 257 -25.23 15.73 -10.03
C LYS A 257 -25.38 17.04 -9.25
N ASN A 258 -24.69 17.18 -8.12
CA ASN A 258 -24.65 18.43 -7.36
C ASN A 258 -23.93 19.54 -8.14
N THR A 259 -22.79 19.24 -8.80
CA THR A 259 -22.08 20.23 -9.63
C THR A 259 -22.82 20.62 -10.92
N GLU A 260 -23.67 19.74 -11.46
CA GLU A 260 -24.57 20.05 -12.57
C GLU A 260 -25.67 21.04 -12.13
N ALA A 261 -26.34 20.76 -11.01
CA ALA A 261 -27.35 21.69 -10.46
C ALA A 261 -26.76 23.08 -10.13
N ASN A 262 -25.54 23.11 -9.57
CA ASN A 262 -24.83 24.37 -9.31
C ASN A 262 -24.43 25.11 -10.60
N LEU A 263 -24.09 24.37 -11.67
CA LEU A 263 -23.80 24.95 -12.98
C LEU A 263 -25.05 25.56 -13.62
N ASP A 264 -26.18 24.85 -13.60
CA ASP A 264 -27.47 25.36 -14.08
C ASP A 264 -27.92 26.61 -13.32
N GLN A 265 -27.70 26.65 -12.00
CA GLN A 265 -28.01 27.81 -11.17
C GLN A 265 -27.08 28.99 -11.48
N ALA A 266 -25.78 28.76 -11.67
CA ALA A 266 -24.82 29.79 -12.06
C ALA A 266 -25.07 30.33 -13.47
N GLN A 267 -25.50 29.49 -14.41
CA GLN A 267 -25.90 29.93 -15.76
C GLN A 267 -27.12 30.83 -15.69
N LYS A 268 -28.19 30.41 -14.98
CA LYS A 268 -29.39 31.24 -14.75
C LYS A 268 -29.06 32.58 -14.10
N ALA A 269 -28.14 32.62 -13.13
CA ALA A 269 -27.68 33.86 -12.51
C ALA A 269 -26.93 34.77 -13.51
N SER A 270 -26.06 34.21 -14.35
CA SER A 270 -25.38 34.95 -15.42
C SER A 270 -26.37 35.52 -16.45
N ASP A 271 -27.38 34.74 -16.83
CA ASP A 271 -28.41 35.15 -17.79
C ASP A 271 -29.30 36.27 -17.20
N GLN A 272 -29.68 36.15 -15.92
CA GLN A 272 -30.41 37.19 -15.19
C GLN A 272 -29.60 38.48 -15.06
N ALA A 273 -28.30 38.39 -14.77
CA ALA A 273 -27.41 39.55 -14.71
C ALA A 273 -27.26 40.22 -16.09
N ASN A 274 -27.14 39.43 -17.17
CA ASN A 274 -27.06 39.95 -18.54
C ASN A 274 -28.36 40.65 -18.98
N ASN A 275 -29.51 40.08 -18.65
CA ASN A 275 -30.81 40.71 -18.89
C ASN A 275 -31.00 42.00 -18.05
N SER A 276 -30.42 42.05 -16.85
CA SER A 276 -30.41 43.25 -16.00
C SER A 276 -29.49 44.34 -16.56
N LEU A 277 -28.34 43.97 -17.12
CA LEU A 277 -27.44 44.87 -17.84
C LEU A 277 -28.13 45.49 -19.07
N GLN A 278 -28.79 44.68 -19.90
CA GLN A 278 -29.53 45.18 -21.07
C GLN A 278 -30.63 46.18 -20.68
N LYS A 279 -31.36 45.92 -19.59
CA LYS A 279 -32.36 46.86 -19.06
C LYS A 279 -31.74 48.16 -18.54
N ALA A 280 -30.63 48.08 -17.81
CA ALA A 280 -29.94 49.26 -17.28
C ALA A 280 -29.29 50.10 -18.38
N GLN A 281 -28.79 49.47 -19.46
CA GLN A 281 -28.32 50.17 -20.66
C GLN A 281 -29.47 50.90 -21.36
N ALA A 282 -30.60 50.22 -21.60
CA ALA A 282 -31.75 50.83 -22.27
C ALA A 282 -32.37 51.99 -21.48
N ASP A 283 -32.42 51.91 -20.14
CA ASP A 283 -32.84 53.03 -19.29
C ASP A 283 -31.82 54.18 -19.34
N TYR A 284 -30.51 53.89 -19.24
CA TYR A 284 -29.47 54.92 -19.40
C TYR A 284 -29.56 55.63 -20.74
N ASP A 285 -29.69 54.91 -21.86
CA ASP A 285 -29.78 55.49 -23.20
C ASP A 285 -31.04 56.36 -23.34
N ALA A 286 -32.17 55.93 -22.76
CA ALA A 286 -33.41 56.70 -22.73
C ALA A 286 -33.30 57.96 -21.86
N LYS A 287 -32.72 57.87 -20.65
CA LYS A 287 -32.51 59.02 -19.75
C LYS A 287 -31.51 60.01 -20.33
N LYS A 288 -30.40 59.54 -20.90
CA LYS A 288 -29.39 60.35 -21.60
C LYS A 288 -30.02 61.12 -22.74
N LYS A 289 -30.80 60.45 -23.61
CA LYS A 289 -31.54 61.09 -24.70
C LYS A 289 -32.52 62.15 -24.20
N ALA A 290 -33.28 61.86 -23.13
CA ALA A 290 -34.21 62.82 -22.53
C ALA A 290 -33.49 64.03 -21.93
N SER A 291 -32.31 63.84 -21.32
CA SER A 291 -31.47 64.93 -20.80
C SER A 291 -30.86 65.77 -21.93
N ASP A 292 -30.42 65.16 -23.02
CA ASP A 292 -29.90 65.88 -24.19
C ASP A 292 -31.01 66.73 -24.84
N GLN A 293 -32.23 66.18 -24.95
CA GLN A 293 -33.41 66.90 -25.42
C GLN A 293 -33.79 68.06 -24.49
N ALA A 294 -33.84 67.85 -23.17
CA ALA A 294 -34.12 68.90 -22.20
C ALA A 294 -33.08 70.03 -22.24
N ASN A 295 -31.79 69.70 -22.36
CA ASN A 295 -30.71 70.68 -22.49
C ASN A 295 -30.83 71.52 -23.79
N ALA A 296 -31.20 70.89 -24.91
CA ALA A 296 -31.44 71.59 -26.17
C ALA A 296 -32.65 72.55 -26.09
N THR A 297 -33.73 72.13 -25.44
CA THR A 297 -34.90 72.97 -25.15
C THR A 297 -34.53 74.16 -24.25
N ILE A 298 -33.86 73.91 -23.11
CA ILE A 298 -33.37 74.96 -22.20
C ILE A 298 -32.49 75.99 -22.92
N ALA A 299 -31.62 75.56 -23.84
CA ALA A 299 -30.78 76.47 -24.62
C ALA A 299 -31.61 77.36 -25.56
N LYS A 300 -32.61 76.79 -26.25
CA LYS A 300 -33.51 77.52 -27.16
C LYS A 300 -34.40 78.51 -26.42
N ASP A 301 -34.98 78.10 -25.30
CA ASP A 301 -35.98 78.90 -24.59
C ASP A 301 -35.34 80.04 -23.80
N LYS A 302 -34.08 79.91 -23.39
CA LYS A 302 -33.26 81.05 -22.93
C LYS A 302 -33.12 82.13 -23.99
N VAL A 303 -32.67 81.78 -25.21
CA VAL A 303 -32.55 82.75 -26.32
C VAL A 303 -33.90 83.42 -26.60
N LYS A 304 -34.99 82.64 -26.63
CA LYS A 304 -36.35 83.20 -26.81
C LYS A 304 -36.75 84.15 -25.67
N LYS A 305 -36.37 83.86 -24.42
CA LYS A 305 -36.60 84.77 -23.28
C LYS A 305 -35.76 86.04 -23.41
N ASP A 306 -34.50 85.94 -23.82
CA ASP A 306 -33.62 87.10 -23.99
C ASP A 306 -34.14 88.03 -25.11
N ASP A 307 -34.61 87.47 -26.23
CA ASP A 307 -35.27 88.22 -27.32
C ASP A 307 -36.57 88.92 -26.85
N LEU A 308 -37.40 88.22 -26.07
CA LEU A 308 -38.65 88.78 -25.51
C LEU A 308 -38.35 89.85 -24.44
N GLN A 309 -37.32 89.67 -23.63
CA GLN A 309 -36.87 90.67 -22.65
C GLN A 309 -36.40 91.94 -23.36
N LYS A 310 -35.65 91.81 -24.47
CA LYS A 310 -35.27 92.96 -25.29
C LYS A 310 -36.51 93.69 -25.85
N GLN A 311 -37.48 92.97 -26.42
CA GLN A 311 -38.73 93.58 -26.92
C GLN A 311 -39.53 94.29 -25.83
N LEU A 312 -39.58 93.70 -24.62
CA LEU A 312 -40.22 94.28 -23.45
C LEU A 312 -39.55 95.61 -23.02
N ASP A 313 -38.22 95.68 -23.07
CA ASP A 313 -37.48 96.87 -22.67
C ASP A 313 -37.47 97.94 -23.78
N ASP A 314 -37.43 97.56 -25.06
CA ASP A 314 -37.64 98.47 -26.19
C ASP A 314 -39.03 99.14 -26.10
N LEU A 315 -40.09 98.38 -25.78
CA LEU A 315 -41.46 98.92 -25.63
C LEU A 315 -41.62 99.86 -24.43
N LYS A 316 -41.03 99.54 -23.28
CA LYS A 316 -41.02 100.44 -22.11
C LYS A 316 -40.33 101.76 -22.44
N ASP A 317 -39.26 101.73 -23.23
CA ASP A 317 -38.54 102.93 -23.63
C ASP A 317 -39.39 103.83 -24.57
N LYS A 318 -40.16 103.23 -25.48
CA LYS A 318 -41.13 103.93 -26.34
C LYS A 318 -42.32 104.51 -25.56
N SER A 319 -42.79 103.83 -24.51
CA SER A 319 -43.98 104.20 -23.72
C SER A 319 -43.70 104.96 -22.41
N LYS A 320 -42.48 105.49 -22.20
CA LYS A 320 -42.07 106.10 -20.91
C LYS A 320 -42.56 107.52 -20.67
N ASN A 321 -43.00 108.22 -21.71
CA ASN A 321 -43.48 109.60 -21.59
C ASN A 321 -44.82 109.67 -20.84
N ASN A 322 -45.02 110.74 -20.09
CA ASN A 322 -46.26 111.01 -19.37
C ASN A 322 -46.48 112.51 -19.27
N ILE A 323 -47.74 112.94 -19.21
CA ILE A 323 -48.12 114.30 -18.85
C ILE A 323 -48.80 114.20 -17.48
N VAL A 324 -48.31 114.96 -16.52
CA VAL A 324 -48.80 115.00 -15.14
C VAL A 324 -49.67 116.23 -14.96
N ILE A 325 -50.80 116.07 -14.26
CA ILE A 325 -51.59 117.18 -13.74
C ILE A 325 -51.49 117.13 -12.20
N SER A 326 -50.76 118.09 -11.63
CA SER A 326 -50.39 118.15 -10.21
C SER A 326 -51.59 118.42 -9.29
N ASP A 327 -52.55 119.20 -9.77
CA ASP A 327 -53.83 119.48 -9.11
C ASP A 327 -54.99 119.25 -10.10
N ILE A 328 -55.64 118.10 -9.94
CA ILE A 328 -56.74 117.63 -10.79
C ILE A 328 -58.02 118.45 -10.59
N ASP A 329 -58.25 119.00 -9.40
CA ASP A 329 -59.44 119.78 -9.12
C ASP A 329 -59.25 121.25 -9.55
N LYS A 330 -58.01 121.77 -9.50
CA LYS A 330 -57.67 123.02 -10.18
C LYS A 330 -57.78 122.90 -11.70
N PHE A 331 -57.29 121.82 -12.31
CA PHE A 331 -57.49 121.56 -13.74
C PHE A 331 -58.97 121.57 -14.13
N LYS A 332 -59.83 120.91 -13.33
CA LYS A 332 -61.29 120.93 -13.54
C LYS A 332 -61.90 122.32 -13.42
N GLN A 333 -61.40 123.16 -12.50
CA GLN A 333 -61.83 124.56 -12.37
C GLN A 333 -61.46 125.39 -13.60
N VAL A 334 -60.23 125.29 -14.11
CA VAL A 334 -59.77 126.06 -15.28
C VAL A 334 -60.68 125.81 -16.49
N TYR A 335 -60.99 124.55 -16.77
CA TYR A 335 -61.85 124.15 -17.90
C TYR A 335 -63.35 124.37 -17.65
N SER A 336 -63.81 124.61 -16.42
CA SER A 336 -65.19 125.04 -16.20
C SER A 336 -65.35 126.56 -16.35
N HIS A 337 -64.29 127.34 -16.17
CA HIS A 337 -64.30 128.78 -16.45
C HIS A 337 -64.28 129.10 -17.97
N GLY A 338 -63.71 128.23 -18.80
CA GLY A 338 -63.71 128.37 -20.27
C GLY A 338 -63.04 129.66 -20.73
N GLU A 339 -63.65 130.37 -21.70
CA GLU A 339 -63.16 131.69 -22.18
C GLU A 339 -63.13 132.79 -21.08
N LEU A 340 -63.72 132.55 -19.90
CA LEU A 340 -63.73 133.46 -18.75
C LEU A 340 -62.63 133.12 -17.72
N MET A 341 -61.56 132.45 -18.15
CA MET A 341 -60.37 132.12 -17.35
C MET A 341 -59.79 133.36 -16.63
N SER A 342 -59.43 133.21 -15.36
CA SER A 342 -58.78 134.29 -14.58
C SER A 342 -57.26 134.36 -14.81
N ASP A 343 -56.63 135.49 -14.47
CA ASP A 343 -55.17 135.62 -14.50
C ASP A 343 -54.46 134.58 -13.60
N GLU A 344 -55.11 134.13 -12.51
CA GLU A 344 -54.59 133.09 -11.61
C GLU A 344 -54.71 131.69 -12.23
N ASP A 345 -55.81 131.40 -12.92
CA ASP A 345 -56.00 130.16 -13.69
C ASP A 345 -54.95 130.05 -14.81
N PHE A 346 -54.71 131.14 -15.55
CA PHE A 346 -53.73 131.17 -16.64
C PHE A 346 -52.28 131.15 -16.14
N ALA A 347 -51.99 131.75 -14.99
CA ALA A 347 -50.70 131.60 -14.32
C ALA A 347 -50.47 130.14 -13.87
N TRP A 348 -51.52 129.44 -13.45
CA TRP A 348 -51.46 128.02 -13.10
C TRP A 348 -51.23 127.13 -14.33
N THR A 349 -52.00 127.28 -15.43
CA THR A 349 -51.80 126.46 -16.64
C THR A 349 -50.39 126.63 -17.21
N LYS A 350 -49.87 127.87 -17.21
CA LYS A 350 -48.52 128.18 -17.66
C LYS A 350 -47.43 127.55 -16.76
N LYS A 351 -47.63 127.49 -15.44
CA LYS A 351 -46.72 126.77 -14.53
C LYS A 351 -46.78 125.27 -14.80
N GLU A 352 -47.98 124.71 -14.90
CA GLU A 352 -48.21 123.27 -15.06
C GLU A 352 -47.67 122.75 -16.40
N ASN A 353 -47.82 123.53 -17.47
CA ASN A 353 -47.16 123.32 -18.76
C ASN A 353 -45.63 123.25 -18.59
N ALA A 354 -45.03 124.23 -17.92
CA ALA A 354 -43.59 124.34 -17.72
C ALA A 354 -42.99 123.28 -16.78
N GLU A 355 -43.80 122.47 -16.09
CA GLU A 355 -43.36 121.31 -15.30
C GLU A 355 -43.45 119.98 -16.09
N ASN A 356 -44.06 119.99 -17.27
CA ASN A 356 -44.21 118.83 -18.14
C ASN A 356 -43.17 118.83 -19.29
N HIS A 357 -42.42 117.74 -19.44
CA HIS A 357 -41.24 117.67 -20.32
C HIS A 357 -41.12 116.32 -21.03
N TYR A 358 -40.75 116.35 -22.31
CA TYR A 358 -40.53 115.14 -23.11
C TYR A 358 -39.27 114.37 -22.70
N ILE A 359 -39.44 113.07 -22.45
CA ILE A 359 -38.41 112.10 -22.09
C ILE A 359 -37.99 111.30 -23.34
N SER A 360 -36.85 111.66 -23.89
CA SER A 360 -36.30 111.11 -25.13
C SER A 360 -36.00 109.59 -25.08
N SER A 361 -36.60 108.82 -25.98
CA SER A 361 -36.39 107.38 -26.21
C SER A 361 -35.06 107.11 -26.94
N ASP A 362 -34.34 106.08 -26.50
CA ASP A 362 -33.15 105.60 -27.21
C ASP A 362 -33.51 104.63 -28.34
N VAL A 363 -34.69 104.02 -28.34
CA VAL A 363 -35.21 103.27 -29.49
C VAL A 363 -35.59 104.23 -30.63
N ASP A 364 -36.43 105.23 -30.34
CA ASP A 364 -36.99 106.15 -31.35
C ASP A 364 -35.92 107.02 -32.03
N LYS A 365 -34.84 107.38 -31.32
CA LYS A 365 -33.66 108.06 -31.90
C LYS A 365 -33.03 107.32 -33.09
N LYS A 366 -33.21 106.00 -33.16
CA LYS A 366 -32.64 105.15 -34.23
C LYS A 366 -33.58 104.99 -35.42
N GLU A 367 -34.83 105.41 -35.30
CA GLU A 367 -35.86 105.26 -36.31
C GLU A 367 -36.00 106.55 -37.11
N LEU A 368 -35.52 106.56 -38.35
CA LEU A 368 -35.63 107.70 -39.26
C LEU A 368 -37.01 107.73 -39.93
N VAL A 369 -37.62 108.91 -39.95
CA VAL A 369 -38.98 109.15 -40.40
C VAL A 369 -39.00 110.31 -41.41
N TYR A 370 -39.78 110.16 -42.47
CA TYR A 370 -40.08 111.24 -43.43
C TYR A 370 -41.56 111.60 -43.26
N PRO A 371 -41.94 112.77 -42.72
CA PRO A 371 -43.32 113.08 -42.34
C PRO A 371 -44.36 112.83 -43.45
N ASN A 372 -44.14 113.39 -44.65
CA ASN A 372 -45.05 113.24 -45.79
C ASN A 372 -45.03 111.82 -46.44
N LYS A 373 -44.23 110.90 -45.90
CA LYS A 373 -43.96 109.55 -46.44
C LYS A 373 -43.81 108.50 -45.33
N MET A 374 -44.47 108.70 -44.19
CA MET A 374 -44.44 107.74 -43.08
C MET A 374 -45.00 106.38 -43.50
N THR A 375 -44.34 105.31 -43.07
CA THR A 375 -44.86 103.95 -43.24
C THR A 375 -46.05 103.68 -42.29
N ASP A 376 -46.89 102.71 -42.63
CA ASP A 376 -48.01 102.28 -41.77
C ASP A 376 -47.57 101.94 -40.34
N ASP A 377 -46.39 101.33 -40.16
CA ASP A 377 -45.84 101.02 -38.84
C ASP A 377 -45.42 102.29 -38.07
N GLN A 378 -44.91 103.32 -38.76
CA GLN A 378 -44.54 104.61 -38.17
C GLN A 378 -45.77 105.45 -37.80
N ILE A 379 -46.81 105.46 -38.64
CA ILE A 379 -48.09 106.15 -38.33
C ILE A 379 -48.77 105.47 -37.13
N LYS A 380 -48.70 104.13 -37.06
CA LYS A 380 -49.17 103.34 -35.92
C LYS A 380 -48.38 103.65 -34.64
N GLU A 381 -47.05 103.66 -34.71
CA GLU A 381 -46.17 103.98 -33.57
C GLU A 381 -46.47 105.38 -32.99
N LEU A 382 -46.60 106.38 -33.85
CA LEU A 382 -46.96 107.74 -33.44
C LEU A 382 -48.40 107.80 -32.87
N SER A 383 -49.37 107.14 -33.51
CA SER A 383 -50.75 107.09 -33.03
C SER A 383 -50.84 106.43 -31.65
N LEU A 384 -50.13 105.31 -31.44
CA LEU A 384 -50.06 104.63 -30.15
C LEU A 384 -49.35 105.48 -29.09
N PHE A 385 -48.36 106.29 -29.46
CA PHE A 385 -47.71 107.24 -28.57
C PHE A 385 -48.67 108.33 -28.07
N ILE A 386 -49.42 108.98 -28.95
CA ILE A 386 -50.38 110.02 -28.52
C ILE A 386 -51.55 109.41 -27.74
N ALA A 387 -52.10 108.28 -28.19
CA ALA A 387 -53.16 107.58 -27.45
C ALA A 387 -52.69 107.11 -26.07
N ASP A 388 -51.42 106.76 -25.87
CA ASP A 388 -50.83 106.42 -24.58
C ASP A 388 -50.68 107.66 -23.66
N LEU A 389 -50.18 108.79 -24.17
CA LEU A 389 -50.17 110.06 -23.42
C LEU A 389 -51.58 110.48 -22.98
N GLN A 390 -52.50 110.55 -23.94
CA GLN A 390 -53.90 110.90 -23.77
C GLN A 390 -54.60 109.96 -22.78
N THR A 391 -54.33 108.66 -22.88
CA THR A 391 -54.81 107.64 -21.93
C THR A 391 -54.31 107.89 -20.52
N LYS A 392 -53.04 108.28 -20.34
CA LYS A 392 -52.47 108.57 -19.02
C LYS A 392 -53.06 109.85 -18.41
N VAL A 393 -53.36 110.87 -19.22
CA VAL A 393 -54.06 112.08 -18.76
C VAL A 393 -55.53 111.77 -18.41
N ARG A 394 -56.29 111.13 -19.32
CA ARG A 394 -57.68 110.74 -19.07
C ARG A 394 -57.82 109.83 -17.84
N LYS A 395 -56.85 108.93 -17.59
CA LYS A 395 -56.81 108.12 -16.35
C LYS A 395 -56.58 108.93 -15.07
N GLN A 396 -55.83 110.03 -15.11
CA GLN A 396 -55.69 110.93 -13.96
C GLN A 396 -57.02 111.67 -13.66
N LEU A 397 -57.81 111.97 -14.69
CA LEU A 397 -59.17 112.53 -14.57
C LEU A 397 -60.24 111.49 -14.17
N GLY A 398 -59.91 110.20 -14.20
CA GLY A 398 -60.81 109.09 -13.89
C GLY A 398 -61.67 108.62 -15.08
N TRP A 399 -61.26 108.93 -16.32
CA TRP A 399 -61.99 108.62 -17.55
C TRP A 399 -61.38 107.44 -18.33
N ASP A 400 -62.11 106.95 -19.33
CA ASP A 400 -61.70 105.79 -20.12
C ASP A 400 -60.49 106.07 -21.01
N SER A 401 -59.76 105.00 -21.34
CA SER A 401 -58.56 105.07 -22.19
C SER A 401 -58.90 105.50 -23.62
N ALA A 402 -57.94 106.16 -24.27
CA ALA A 402 -57.98 106.42 -25.70
C ALA A 402 -57.50 105.19 -26.48
N GLU A 403 -58.24 104.78 -27.51
CA GLU A 403 -57.91 103.61 -28.31
C GLU A 403 -57.56 103.97 -29.76
N VAL A 404 -56.47 103.40 -30.29
CA VAL A 404 -56.15 103.45 -31.72
C VAL A 404 -56.84 102.28 -32.42
N THR A 405 -57.52 102.56 -33.52
CA THR A 405 -58.10 101.54 -34.41
C THR A 405 -57.49 101.66 -35.81
N LYS A 406 -57.65 100.63 -36.64
CA LYS A 406 -57.32 100.73 -38.06
C LYS A 406 -58.18 101.79 -38.77
N GLY A 407 -59.45 101.93 -38.38
CA GLY A 407 -60.38 102.92 -38.90
C GLY A 407 -59.96 104.35 -38.57
N SER A 408 -59.52 104.61 -37.34
CA SER A 408 -58.99 105.94 -36.97
C SER A 408 -57.70 106.23 -37.75
N MET A 409 -56.74 105.30 -37.78
CA MET A 409 -55.54 105.45 -38.61
C MET A 409 -55.85 105.76 -40.10
N GLU A 410 -56.81 105.07 -40.71
CA GLU A 410 -57.18 105.32 -42.12
C GLU A 410 -57.92 106.66 -42.31
N LEU A 411 -58.72 107.10 -41.33
CA LEU A 411 -59.33 108.43 -41.33
C LEU A 411 -58.26 109.52 -41.29
N ALA A 412 -57.33 109.46 -40.33
CA ALA A 412 -56.27 110.45 -40.19
C ALA A 412 -55.32 110.48 -41.39
N LYS A 413 -55.01 109.32 -41.99
CA LYS A 413 -54.31 109.24 -43.29
C LYS A 413 -55.07 109.95 -44.41
N GLU A 414 -56.38 109.75 -44.53
CA GLU A 414 -57.15 110.37 -45.61
C GLU A 414 -57.31 111.88 -45.42
N ILE A 415 -57.49 112.36 -44.18
CA ILE A 415 -57.51 113.79 -43.86
C ILE A 415 -56.16 114.42 -44.28
N ALA A 416 -55.04 113.90 -43.76
CA ALA A 416 -53.71 114.41 -44.10
C ALA A 416 -53.43 114.36 -45.62
N LYS A 417 -53.84 113.28 -46.30
CA LYS A 417 -53.73 113.14 -47.76
C LYS A 417 -54.59 114.15 -48.54
N ASN A 418 -55.75 114.55 -48.01
CA ASN A 418 -56.59 115.57 -48.61
C ASN A 418 -55.93 116.95 -48.45
N TYR A 419 -55.52 117.31 -47.23
CA TYR A 419 -54.74 118.53 -46.94
C TYR A 419 -53.53 118.69 -47.89
N VAL A 420 -52.71 117.64 -48.10
CA VAL A 420 -51.64 117.60 -49.12
C VAL A 420 -52.16 117.95 -50.52
N ALA A 421 -53.23 117.28 -50.95
CA ALA A 421 -53.75 117.36 -52.32
C ALA A 421 -54.43 118.70 -52.62
N ASP A 422 -55.10 119.27 -51.63
CA ASP A 422 -55.84 120.52 -51.72
C ASP A 422 -54.92 121.74 -51.47
N SER A 423 -53.69 121.50 -50.98
CA SER A 423 -52.61 122.48 -50.81
C SER A 423 -53.04 123.68 -49.95
N TRP A 424 -53.70 123.37 -48.83
CA TRP A 424 -54.24 124.32 -47.86
C TRP A 424 -53.20 125.38 -47.44
N ASP A 425 -51.95 124.95 -47.31
CA ASP A 425 -50.83 125.74 -46.82
C ASP A 425 -50.00 126.48 -47.87
N ASP A 426 -50.63 126.91 -48.97
CA ASP A 426 -50.09 127.98 -49.81
C ASP A 426 -51.01 129.22 -49.75
N PRO A 427 -50.55 130.37 -49.21
CA PRO A 427 -51.37 131.60 -49.13
C PRO A 427 -51.75 132.17 -50.52
N LYS A 428 -51.10 131.70 -51.59
CA LYS A 428 -51.41 132.06 -52.97
C LYS A 428 -52.62 131.28 -53.51
N ASN A 429 -52.85 130.07 -52.98
CA ASN A 429 -53.96 129.20 -53.39
C ASN A 429 -55.20 129.46 -52.52
N ASN A 430 -55.02 129.65 -51.21
CA ASN A 430 -56.10 129.95 -50.28
C ASN A 430 -55.88 131.31 -49.56
N PRO A 431 -56.33 132.44 -50.14
CA PRO A 431 -56.09 133.78 -49.58
C PRO A 431 -56.93 134.11 -48.33
N ASN A 432 -57.82 133.21 -47.91
CA ASN A 432 -58.60 133.30 -46.68
C ASN A 432 -58.45 131.98 -45.88
N VAL A 433 -57.21 131.58 -45.58
CA VAL A 433 -56.92 130.36 -44.79
C VAL A 433 -57.76 130.36 -43.52
N GLY A 434 -58.68 129.40 -43.42
CA GLY A 434 -59.43 129.11 -42.20
C GLY A 434 -58.55 128.37 -41.20
N TRP A 435 -59.00 128.24 -39.95
CA TRP A 435 -58.24 127.51 -38.93
C TRP A 435 -58.02 126.03 -39.30
N HIS A 436 -58.94 125.43 -40.06
CA HIS A 436 -58.89 124.05 -40.55
C HIS A 436 -59.47 123.95 -41.97
N ASP A 437 -59.04 122.95 -42.75
CA ASP A 437 -59.65 122.57 -44.02
C ASP A 437 -60.90 121.72 -43.76
N GLU A 438 -62.02 122.39 -43.51
CA GLU A 438 -63.32 121.73 -43.27
C GLU A 438 -63.73 120.83 -44.45
N ASP A 439 -63.35 121.16 -45.69
CA ASP A 439 -63.67 120.35 -46.87
C ASP A 439 -62.81 119.08 -46.92
N ALA A 440 -61.50 119.14 -46.64
CA ALA A 440 -60.61 117.97 -46.56
C ALA A 440 -61.01 117.01 -45.42
N ILE A 441 -61.42 117.54 -44.26
CA ILE A 441 -61.97 116.78 -43.14
C ILE A 441 -63.28 116.10 -43.58
N LYS A 442 -64.24 116.87 -44.10
CA LYS A 442 -65.54 116.34 -44.53
C LYS A 442 -65.40 115.26 -45.61
N LYS A 443 -64.51 115.46 -46.58
CA LYS A 443 -64.17 114.52 -47.68
C LYS A 443 -63.63 113.19 -47.16
N ALA A 444 -62.90 113.18 -46.05
CA ALA A 444 -62.41 111.96 -45.40
C ALA A 444 -63.49 111.28 -44.52
N VAL A 445 -64.28 112.08 -43.80
CA VAL A 445 -65.44 111.67 -42.99
C VAL A 445 -66.52 111.00 -43.86
N ASP A 446 -66.89 111.63 -44.98
CA ASP A 446 -67.81 111.12 -46.01
C ASP A 446 -67.31 109.77 -46.58
N LYS A 447 -66.03 109.67 -46.95
CA LYS A 447 -65.41 108.45 -47.52
C LYS A 447 -65.56 107.24 -46.60
N LEU A 448 -65.52 107.46 -45.28
CA LEU A 448 -65.64 106.39 -44.27
C LEU A 448 -67.08 106.21 -43.73
N GLY A 449 -68.05 107.00 -44.20
CA GLY A 449 -69.45 106.90 -43.79
C GLY A 449 -69.68 107.34 -42.34
N ILE A 450 -69.00 108.40 -41.92
CA ILE A 450 -69.17 109.06 -40.63
C ILE A 450 -70.04 110.32 -40.85
N GLY A 451 -70.91 110.65 -39.88
CA GLY A 451 -71.84 111.78 -39.95
C GLY A 451 -71.14 113.13 -39.91
N THR A 452 -71.72 114.12 -40.61
CA THR A 452 -71.07 115.40 -40.93
C THR A 452 -71.16 116.48 -39.85
N ASP A 453 -72.05 116.32 -38.88
CA ASP A 453 -72.53 117.46 -38.08
C ASP A 453 -71.73 117.66 -36.77
N GLU A 454 -70.80 116.75 -36.46
CA GLU A 454 -70.01 116.72 -35.22
C GLU A 454 -68.47 116.74 -35.47
N CYS A 455 -68.00 117.12 -36.66
CA CYS A 455 -66.56 117.24 -36.98
C CYS A 455 -66.25 118.63 -37.53
N LYS A 456 -65.59 119.47 -36.71
CA LYS A 456 -65.29 120.87 -37.08
C LYS A 456 -63.95 121.40 -36.58
N GLY A 457 -63.23 120.65 -35.76
CA GLY A 457 -61.87 120.96 -35.32
C GLY A 457 -60.81 120.17 -36.07
N GLY A 458 -59.64 120.78 -36.15
CA GLY A 458 -58.35 120.14 -36.30
C GLY A 458 -57.42 120.65 -35.19
N THR A 459 -56.12 120.45 -35.33
CA THR A 459 -55.15 120.96 -34.35
C THR A 459 -53.80 121.19 -35.03
N PHE A 460 -53.08 122.24 -34.59
CA PHE A 460 -51.91 122.78 -35.29
C PHE A 460 -50.63 122.61 -34.45
N VAL A 461 -49.55 122.03 -35.03
CA VAL A 461 -48.40 121.55 -34.26
C VAL A 461 -47.05 121.94 -34.88
N MET A 462 -46.46 123.00 -34.33
CA MET A 462 -45.18 123.56 -34.77
C MET A 462 -43.98 122.65 -34.46
N SER A 463 -43.21 122.24 -35.47
CA SER A 463 -41.84 121.74 -35.32
C SER A 463 -40.97 122.08 -36.54
N ARG A 464 -39.64 121.96 -36.41
CA ARG A 464 -38.66 122.80 -37.16
C ARG A 464 -37.70 122.05 -38.11
N HIS A 465 -38.17 121.37 -39.16
CA HIS A 465 -37.28 120.99 -40.28
C HIS A 465 -37.84 121.43 -41.64
N GLN A 466 -37.20 121.00 -42.74
CA GLN A 466 -37.49 121.45 -44.11
C GLN A 466 -38.00 120.29 -44.97
N ASP A 467 -38.88 120.63 -45.92
CA ASP A 467 -39.50 119.69 -46.85
C ASP A 467 -38.49 118.76 -47.54
N GLY A 468 -38.71 117.46 -47.34
CA GLY A 468 -37.94 116.36 -47.94
C GLY A 468 -36.83 115.76 -47.07
N GLU A 469 -36.37 116.42 -46.00
CA GLU A 469 -35.32 115.88 -45.11
C GLU A 469 -35.91 114.92 -44.04
N PRO A 470 -35.18 113.86 -43.63
CA PRO A 470 -35.62 112.95 -42.59
C PRO A 470 -35.43 113.54 -41.18
N THR A 471 -36.28 113.11 -40.27
CA THR A 471 -36.19 113.37 -38.82
C THR A 471 -36.14 112.05 -38.04
N THR A 472 -36.05 112.09 -36.72
CA THR A 472 -36.17 110.90 -35.88
C THR A 472 -37.60 110.74 -35.34
N MET A 473 -38.00 109.50 -35.05
CA MET A 473 -39.25 109.25 -34.32
C MET A 473 -39.24 109.90 -32.92
N ASP A 474 -38.06 110.09 -32.32
CA ASP A 474 -37.91 110.77 -31.02
C ASP A 474 -38.28 112.24 -31.12
N ASP A 475 -37.88 112.92 -32.20
CA ASP A 475 -38.13 114.34 -32.41
C ASP A 475 -39.57 114.64 -32.87
N LEU A 476 -40.19 113.72 -33.62
CA LEU A 476 -41.64 113.78 -33.89
C LEU A 476 -42.46 113.58 -32.61
N LYS A 477 -42.12 112.56 -31.81
CA LYS A 477 -42.75 112.32 -30.51
C LYS A 477 -42.49 113.47 -29.53
N ARG A 478 -41.33 114.14 -29.59
CA ARG A 478 -41.01 115.36 -28.82
C ARG A 478 -41.94 116.51 -29.18
N GLY A 479 -42.08 116.83 -30.47
CA GLY A 479 -42.97 117.90 -30.93
C GLY A 479 -44.42 117.62 -30.57
N ALA A 480 -44.91 116.42 -30.89
CA ALA A 480 -46.28 116.03 -30.61
C ALA A 480 -46.58 115.90 -29.10
N TYR A 481 -45.61 115.53 -28.25
CA TYR A 481 -45.73 115.62 -26.79
C TYR A 481 -45.89 117.07 -26.34
N GLN A 482 -44.96 117.95 -26.75
CA GLN A 482 -44.95 119.34 -26.29
C GLN A 482 -46.25 120.03 -26.65
N THR A 483 -46.72 119.88 -27.90
CA THR A 483 -47.96 120.54 -28.30
C THR A 483 -49.21 119.88 -27.73
N PHE A 484 -49.20 118.58 -27.40
CA PHE A 484 -50.28 118.00 -26.58
C PHE A 484 -50.33 118.69 -25.20
N VAL A 485 -49.17 118.92 -24.55
CA VAL A 485 -49.09 119.72 -23.30
C VAL A 485 -49.60 121.14 -23.52
N ASP A 486 -49.15 121.84 -24.57
CA ASP A 486 -49.55 123.23 -24.85
C ASP A 486 -51.06 123.38 -25.10
N MET A 487 -51.69 122.39 -25.72
CA MET A 487 -53.12 122.37 -26.02
C MET A 487 -53.99 122.00 -24.81
N ILE A 488 -53.49 121.16 -23.89
CA ILE A 488 -54.24 120.84 -22.66
C ILE A 488 -53.92 121.77 -21.48
N LEU A 489 -52.80 122.49 -21.53
CA LEU A 489 -52.32 123.44 -20.52
C LEU A 489 -51.76 124.69 -21.23
N PRO A 490 -52.62 125.65 -21.61
CA PRO A 490 -52.20 126.81 -22.40
C PRO A 490 -51.23 127.72 -21.62
N ALA A 491 -50.02 127.91 -22.18
CA ALA A 491 -48.99 128.81 -21.67
C ALA A 491 -48.99 130.21 -22.35
N HIS A 492 -49.83 130.38 -23.37
CA HIS A 492 -49.93 131.55 -24.24
C HIS A 492 -51.39 131.96 -24.47
N ALA A 493 -51.64 133.25 -24.71
CA ALA A 493 -52.97 133.76 -25.05
C ALA A 493 -53.13 133.84 -26.57
N GLY A 494 -54.14 133.17 -27.13
CA GLY A 494 -54.48 133.17 -28.54
C GLY A 494 -55.23 134.43 -28.97
N THR A 495 -55.16 134.76 -30.26
CA THR A 495 -55.88 135.92 -30.83
C THR A 495 -57.21 135.47 -31.44
N TYR A 496 -58.26 135.36 -30.61
CA TYR A 496 -59.59 134.89 -31.02
C TYR A 496 -60.27 135.80 -32.07
N ALA A 497 -59.98 137.10 -32.05
CA ALA A 497 -60.46 138.07 -33.04
C ALA A 497 -59.53 139.30 -33.07
N PRO A 498 -59.53 140.11 -34.14
CA PRO A 498 -58.74 141.34 -34.19
C PRO A 498 -59.03 142.27 -33.00
N GLY A 499 -58.04 142.40 -32.10
CA GLY A 499 -58.14 143.22 -30.89
C GLY A 499 -58.62 142.51 -29.62
N LYS A 500 -58.74 141.18 -29.60
CA LYS A 500 -58.94 140.40 -28.36
C LYS A 500 -57.99 139.20 -28.26
N THR A 501 -57.33 139.07 -27.12
CA THR A 501 -56.49 137.95 -26.74
C THR A 501 -57.05 137.25 -25.51
N ALA A 502 -57.18 135.92 -25.56
CA ALA A 502 -57.64 135.08 -24.45
C ALA A 502 -56.90 133.73 -24.50
N PRO A 503 -56.69 133.04 -23.36
CA PRO A 503 -56.17 131.68 -23.38
C PRO A 503 -57.12 130.75 -24.16
N GLU A 504 -56.53 129.89 -24.99
CA GLU A 504 -57.26 128.95 -25.84
C GLU A 504 -57.46 127.62 -25.07
N LEU A 505 -58.67 127.05 -25.14
CA LEU A 505 -59.02 125.78 -24.47
C LEU A 505 -59.77 124.78 -25.37
N GLY A 506 -60.23 125.19 -26.55
CA GLY A 506 -60.97 124.39 -27.53
C GLY A 506 -60.21 123.12 -27.91
N HIS A 507 -58.91 123.24 -28.20
CA HIS A 507 -58.06 122.08 -28.48
C HIS A 507 -58.00 121.11 -27.28
N GLY A 508 -57.98 121.63 -26.06
CA GLY A 508 -58.02 120.83 -24.83
C GLY A 508 -59.36 120.12 -24.61
N TYR A 509 -60.48 120.76 -24.93
CA TYR A 509 -61.80 120.11 -24.92
C TYR A 509 -61.86 118.94 -25.91
N GLY A 510 -61.36 119.13 -27.14
CA GLY A 510 -61.30 118.08 -28.17
C GLY A 510 -60.33 116.94 -27.81
N LEU A 511 -59.07 117.25 -27.50
CA LEU A 511 -58.02 116.26 -27.21
C LEU A 511 -58.31 115.36 -26.01
N LEU A 512 -58.99 115.86 -24.98
CA LEU A 512 -59.29 115.08 -23.79
C LEU A 512 -60.74 114.59 -23.70
N GLY A 513 -61.61 115.02 -24.63
CA GLY A 513 -63.04 114.71 -24.59
C GLY A 513 -63.71 115.36 -23.38
N ILE A 514 -63.46 116.65 -23.15
CA ILE A 514 -64.03 117.42 -22.04
C ILE A 514 -65.31 118.12 -22.48
N GLY A 515 -66.26 118.28 -21.57
CA GLY A 515 -67.26 119.36 -21.61
C GLY A 515 -67.83 119.62 -20.23
N THR A 516 -68.77 120.55 -20.12
CA THR A 516 -69.45 120.91 -18.87
C THR A 516 -70.87 120.36 -18.81
N ASN A 517 -71.32 119.95 -17.62
CA ASN A 517 -72.73 119.64 -17.36
C ASN A 517 -73.52 120.90 -16.95
N GLU A 518 -74.82 120.75 -16.65
CA GLU A 518 -75.69 121.84 -16.22
C GLU A 518 -75.31 122.51 -14.88
N ASN A 519 -74.47 121.87 -14.07
CA ASN A 519 -73.87 122.43 -12.85
C ASN A 519 -72.49 123.07 -13.10
N ASN A 520 -72.04 123.11 -14.36
CA ASN A 520 -70.72 123.54 -14.79
C ASN A 520 -69.56 122.64 -14.29
N GLU A 521 -69.84 121.36 -13.98
CA GLU A 521 -68.83 120.35 -13.63
C GLU A 521 -68.29 119.68 -14.89
N LEU A 522 -67.01 119.28 -14.91
CA LEU A 522 -66.44 118.58 -16.06
C LEU A 522 -66.95 117.14 -16.20
N VAL A 523 -67.31 116.77 -17.43
CA VAL A 523 -67.73 115.44 -17.85
C VAL A 523 -67.02 115.00 -19.13
N ASP A 524 -66.94 113.68 -19.33
CA ASP A 524 -66.40 113.05 -20.54
C ASP A 524 -67.42 113.19 -21.68
N THR A 525 -67.21 114.14 -22.62
CA THR A 525 -68.16 114.46 -23.69
C THR A 525 -68.36 113.33 -24.69
N SER A 526 -67.42 112.37 -24.76
CA SER A 526 -67.60 111.13 -25.53
C SER A 526 -68.85 110.33 -25.11
N LYS A 527 -69.44 110.64 -23.94
CA LYS A 527 -70.66 110.04 -23.39
C LYS A 527 -71.85 111.01 -23.31
N SER A 528 -71.70 112.27 -23.73
CA SER A 528 -72.72 113.33 -23.59
C SER A 528 -74.05 112.96 -24.27
N TYR A 529 -74.03 112.76 -25.60
CA TYR A 529 -75.20 112.41 -26.39
C TYR A 529 -75.93 111.15 -25.89
N ILE A 530 -75.17 110.15 -25.42
CA ILE A 530 -75.70 108.91 -24.84
C ILE A 530 -76.42 109.20 -23.52
N ASN A 531 -75.82 110.02 -22.64
CA ASN A 531 -76.44 110.45 -21.38
C ASN A 531 -77.70 111.31 -21.59
N ASP A 532 -77.70 112.21 -22.57
CA ASP A 532 -78.87 113.03 -22.92
C ASP A 532 -80.01 112.18 -23.50
N THR A 533 -79.69 111.25 -24.40
CA THR A 533 -80.64 110.26 -24.93
C THR A 533 -81.22 109.40 -23.81
N ILE A 534 -80.40 108.93 -22.88
CA ILE A 534 -80.82 108.21 -21.68
C ILE A 534 -81.76 109.08 -20.82
N ARG A 535 -81.47 110.38 -20.62
CA ARG A 535 -82.32 111.30 -19.86
C ARG A 535 -83.71 111.43 -20.50
N GLY A 536 -83.76 111.70 -21.81
CA GLY A 536 -85.02 111.82 -22.57
C GLY A 536 -85.86 110.54 -22.57
N LEU A 537 -85.24 109.37 -22.79
CA LEU A 537 -85.95 108.08 -22.76
C LEU A 537 -86.57 107.80 -21.38
N ASN A 538 -85.86 108.09 -20.28
CA ASN A 538 -86.41 107.92 -18.93
C ASN A 538 -87.63 108.84 -18.69
N GLN A 539 -87.59 110.09 -19.13
CA GLN A 539 -88.72 111.02 -18.98
C GLN A 539 -89.96 110.52 -19.72
N TYR A 540 -89.84 110.10 -21.00
CA TYR A 540 -90.97 109.54 -21.74
C TYR A 540 -91.52 108.27 -21.08
N ILE A 541 -90.66 107.38 -20.56
CA ILE A 541 -91.09 106.20 -19.82
C ILE A 541 -91.93 106.60 -18.59
N GLN A 542 -91.56 107.66 -17.86
CA GLN A 542 -92.32 108.15 -16.70
C GLN A 542 -93.68 108.75 -17.10
N GLU A 543 -93.71 109.57 -18.15
CA GLU A 543 -94.94 110.22 -18.65
C GLU A 543 -95.96 109.18 -19.16
N TYR A 544 -95.53 108.24 -20.01
CA TYR A 544 -96.43 107.22 -20.55
C TYR A 544 -96.88 106.17 -19.52
N ASN A 545 -96.08 105.86 -18.51
CA ASN A 545 -96.55 105.04 -17.37
C ASN A 545 -97.65 105.75 -16.56
N THR A 546 -97.60 107.07 -16.45
CA THR A 546 -98.64 107.87 -15.77
C THR A 546 -99.97 107.79 -16.55
N ILE A 547 -99.93 107.86 -17.88
CA ILE A 547 -101.12 107.71 -18.75
C ILE A 547 -101.80 106.34 -18.55
N LEU A 548 -101.03 105.27 -18.41
CA LEU A 548 -101.56 103.93 -18.09
C LEU A 548 -102.19 103.88 -16.69
N ALA A 549 -101.55 104.47 -15.68
CA ALA A 549 -102.05 104.47 -14.30
C ALA A 549 -103.41 105.20 -14.17
N GLU A 550 -103.61 106.29 -14.91
CA GLU A 550 -104.86 107.06 -14.89
C GLU A 550 -105.97 106.49 -15.80
N ASN A 551 -105.82 105.28 -16.34
CA ASN A 551 -106.81 104.60 -17.21
C ASN A 551 -107.17 105.39 -18.50
N GLY A 552 -106.37 106.38 -18.90
CA GLY A 552 -106.69 107.35 -19.95
C GLY A 552 -107.73 108.43 -19.57
N SER A 553 -108.13 108.50 -18.29
CA SER A 553 -109.25 109.34 -17.82
C SER A 553 -108.97 110.85 -17.83
N LYS A 554 -107.69 111.25 -17.99
CA LYS A 554 -107.26 112.65 -18.11
C LYS A 554 -106.46 112.88 -19.39
N GLY A 555 -107.07 112.61 -20.54
CA GLY A 555 -106.45 112.79 -21.86
C GLY A 555 -106.07 114.25 -22.15
N ARG A 556 -104.90 114.69 -21.67
CA ARG A 556 -104.20 115.87 -22.18
C ARG A 556 -103.65 115.51 -23.55
N SER A 557 -103.89 116.34 -24.57
CA SER A 557 -103.25 116.17 -25.87
C SER A 557 -101.75 116.47 -25.73
N VAL A 558 -100.92 115.43 -25.77
CA VAL A 558 -99.46 115.56 -25.77
C VAL A 558 -99.00 115.59 -27.22
N TYR A 559 -98.55 116.75 -27.68
CA TYR A 559 -98.08 116.94 -29.04
C TYR A 559 -96.62 117.39 -29.01
N THR A 560 -95.70 116.42 -28.95
CA THR A 560 -94.26 116.62 -29.01
C THR A 560 -93.66 115.75 -30.13
N PRO A 561 -92.96 116.33 -31.11
CA PRO A 561 -92.28 115.55 -32.13
C PRO A 561 -91.00 114.93 -31.54
N LEU A 562 -90.75 113.64 -31.83
CA LEU A 562 -89.58 112.92 -31.31
C LEU A 562 -88.27 113.23 -32.08
N THR A 563 -88.28 114.24 -32.95
CA THR A 563 -87.33 114.44 -34.06
C THR A 563 -85.93 114.91 -33.66
N THR A 564 -85.73 115.36 -32.42
CA THR A 564 -84.47 116.00 -31.97
C THR A 564 -83.58 115.15 -31.07
N ILE A 565 -84.00 113.95 -30.64
CA ILE A 565 -83.24 113.14 -29.66
C ILE A 565 -83.04 111.67 -30.09
N SER A 566 -83.85 111.11 -30.99
CA SER A 566 -83.50 109.84 -31.65
C SER A 566 -84.22 109.66 -33.00
N PRO A 567 -83.49 109.47 -34.12
CA PRO A 567 -84.12 109.29 -35.44
C PRO A 567 -84.82 107.93 -35.61
N ASN A 568 -84.59 106.96 -34.71
CA ASN A 568 -85.01 105.56 -34.87
C ASN A 568 -86.26 105.17 -34.05
N LEU A 569 -87.09 106.13 -33.62
CA LEU A 569 -88.38 105.86 -32.95
C LEU A 569 -89.57 106.42 -33.78
N PRO A 570 -90.57 105.59 -34.15
CA PRO A 570 -91.69 106.02 -34.98
C PRO A 570 -92.66 106.94 -34.23
N HIS A 571 -93.14 108.00 -34.90
CA HIS A 571 -94.03 109.05 -34.39
C HIS A 571 -95.47 108.58 -34.03
N THR A 572 -95.62 107.65 -33.08
CA THR A 572 -96.94 107.19 -32.62
C THR A 572 -97.49 108.16 -31.58
N VAL A 573 -98.62 108.82 -31.88
CA VAL A 573 -99.26 109.78 -30.97
C VAL A 573 -100.52 109.18 -30.38
N PHE A 574 -100.66 109.30 -29.06
CA PHE A 574 -101.72 108.66 -28.26
C PHE A 574 -102.73 109.68 -27.74
N GLY A 575 -104.03 109.44 -27.96
CA GLY A 575 -105.11 110.32 -27.52
C GLY A 575 -106.29 109.55 -26.92
N ALA A 576 -106.93 110.14 -25.91
CA ALA A 576 -108.20 109.64 -25.36
C ALA A 576 -109.12 110.83 -25.10
N SER A 577 -110.40 110.70 -25.45
CA SER A 577 -111.39 111.77 -25.26
C SER A 577 -112.71 111.23 -24.70
N VAL A 578 -113.39 112.04 -23.89
CA VAL A 578 -114.67 111.71 -23.27
C VAL A 578 -115.74 112.62 -23.86
N GLN A 579 -116.69 112.05 -24.60
CA GLN A 579 -117.83 112.77 -25.14
C GLN A 579 -118.95 112.83 -24.08
N PRO A 580 -119.61 113.98 -23.85
CA PRO A 580 -120.44 114.22 -22.67
C PRO A 580 -121.74 113.41 -22.55
N TYR A 581 -122.05 112.54 -23.53
CA TYR A 581 -123.25 111.70 -23.56
C TYR A 581 -122.98 110.22 -23.92
N SER A 582 -121.72 109.75 -23.78
CA SER A 582 -121.37 108.31 -23.84
C SER A 582 -120.86 107.85 -22.47
N PRO A 583 -121.32 106.70 -21.93
CA PRO A 583 -120.81 106.18 -20.65
C PRO A 583 -119.43 105.52 -20.75
N GLU A 584 -118.90 105.30 -21.95
CA GLU A 584 -117.53 104.77 -22.15
C GLU A 584 -116.65 105.78 -22.94
N PRO A 585 -115.36 105.94 -22.57
CA PRO A 585 -114.41 106.85 -23.21
C PRO A 585 -113.91 106.31 -24.56
N ILE A 586 -113.59 107.22 -25.49
CA ILE A 586 -113.12 106.88 -26.83
C ILE A 586 -111.59 106.99 -26.86
N TYR A 587 -110.93 105.86 -27.12
CA TYR A 587 -109.47 105.76 -27.26
C TYR A 587 -109.07 105.86 -28.74
N GLN A 588 -108.00 106.60 -29.02
CA GLN A 588 -107.51 106.83 -30.38
C GLN A 588 -105.98 106.72 -30.46
N VAL A 589 -105.48 106.15 -31.55
CA VAL A 589 -104.05 106.07 -31.85
C VAL A 589 -103.82 106.63 -33.25
N LEU A 590 -102.88 107.57 -33.35
CA LEU A 590 -102.38 108.05 -34.63
C LEU A 590 -101.11 107.28 -34.97
N TYR A 591 -101.17 106.50 -36.05
CA TYR A 591 -100.02 105.81 -36.63
C TYR A 591 -99.46 106.67 -37.77
N PRO A 592 -98.14 106.93 -37.81
CA PRO A 592 -97.55 107.72 -38.88
C PRO A 592 -97.41 106.86 -40.15
N THR A 593 -98.16 107.21 -41.20
CA THR A 593 -97.74 106.87 -42.57
C THR A 593 -96.46 107.63 -42.88
N GLY A 594 -95.40 106.91 -43.29
CA GLY A 594 -94.05 107.47 -43.34
C GLY A 594 -93.78 108.51 -44.44
N VAL A 595 -92.55 109.03 -44.40
CA VAL A 595 -91.97 110.13 -45.21
C VAL A 595 -92.31 111.53 -44.69
N SER A 596 -91.27 112.24 -44.27
CA SER A 596 -91.29 113.67 -43.93
C SER A 596 -91.16 114.53 -45.19
N GLY A 597 -92.13 115.42 -45.43
CA GLY A 597 -92.10 116.43 -46.48
C GLY A 597 -93.35 117.31 -46.39
N ASP A 598 -93.17 118.62 -46.47
CA ASP A 598 -94.20 119.59 -46.07
C ASP A 598 -95.49 119.50 -46.89
N ASN A 599 -96.61 119.16 -46.22
CA ASN A 599 -97.98 119.52 -46.61
C ASN A 599 -98.96 119.22 -45.45
N GLU A 600 -99.88 120.13 -45.14
CA GLU A 600 -100.97 119.87 -44.20
C GLU A 600 -102.12 119.13 -44.91
N GLY A 601 -102.21 117.82 -44.68
CA GLY A 601 -103.28 116.95 -45.19
C GLY A 601 -103.66 115.87 -44.17
N GLU A 602 -104.92 115.44 -44.21
CA GLU A 602 -105.65 114.58 -43.27
C GLU A 602 -104.83 113.57 -42.43
N LYS A 603 -104.97 113.66 -41.09
CA LYS A 603 -104.37 112.74 -40.11
C LYS A 603 -105.39 111.68 -39.68
N ASP A 604 -105.21 110.45 -40.15
CA ASP A 604 -106.12 109.32 -39.87
C ASP A 604 -106.02 108.82 -38.40
N TRP A 605 -106.83 109.43 -37.52
CA TRP A 605 -107.00 108.98 -36.14
C TRP A 605 -107.85 107.72 -36.06
N LYS A 606 -107.22 106.57 -35.79
CA LYS A 606 -107.94 105.32 -35.64
C LYS A 606 -108.51 105.17 -34.23
N ILE A 607 -109.83 105.07 -34.13
CA ILE A 607 -110.51 104.63 -32.90
C ILE A 607 -110.14 103.16 -32.64
N VAL A 608 -109.73 102.87 -31.41
CA VAL A 608 -109.33 101.52 -30.96
C VAL A 608 -110.03 101.18 -29.64
N SER A 609 -110.03 99.91 -29.26
CA SER A 609 -110.45 99.51 -27.91
C SER A 609 -109.46 100.01 -26.85
N LYS A 610 -109.93 100.14 -25.60
CA LYS A 610 -109.07 100.42 -24.44
C LYS A 610 -107.86 99.47 -24.37
N GLN A 611 -108.09 98.19 -24.65
CA GLN A 611 -107.09 97.14 -24.52
C GLN A 611 -106.01 97.23 -25.60
N GLU A 612 -106.36 97.65 -26.82
CA GLU A 612 -105.41 97.98 -27.89
C GLU A 612 -104.62 99.25 -27.57
N PHE A 613 -105.28 100.30 -27.06
CA PHE A 613 -104.62 101.54 -26.63
C PHE A 613 -103.58 101.29 -25.54
N GLU A 614 -103.96 100.59 -24.46
CA GLU A 614 -103.02 100.24 -23.40
C GLU A 614 -101.88 99.33 -23.90
N SER A 615 -102.17 98.40 -24.81
CA SER A 615 -101.15 97.54 -25.42
C SER A 615 -100.17 98.34 -26.29
N ALA A 616 -100.65 99.34 -27.03
CA ALA A 616 -99.83 100.20 -27.87
C ALA A 616 -98.95 101.14 -27.03
N VAL A 617 -99.49 101.74 -25.96
CA VAL A 617 -98.70 102.55 -25.00
C VAL A 617 -97.66 101.67 -24.27
N ARG A 618 -98.01 100.45 -23.84
CA ARG A 618 -97.05 99.50 -23.25
C ARG A 618 -95.98 99.06 -24.24
N SER A 619 -96.33 98.90 -25.52
CA SER A 619 -95.37 98.60 -26.60
C SER A 619 -94.38 99.75 -26.81
N PHE A 620 -94.85 101.00 -26.81
CA PHE A 620 -93.98 102.18 -26.90
C PHE A 620 -93.05 102.29 -25.69
N ILE A 621 -93.58 102.14 -24.46
CA ILE A 621 -92.76 102.09 -23.23
C ILE A 621 -91.73 100.97 -23.31
N LYS A 622 -92.06 99.79 -23.86
CA LYS A 622 -91.09 98.71 -24.05
C LYS A 622 -89.98 99.11 -25.03
N GLN A 623 -90.31 99.70 -26.18
CA GLN A 623 -89.32 100.17 -27.16
C GLN A 623 -88.35 101.19 -26.54
N CYS A 624 -88.85 102.15 -25.77
CA CYS A 624 -88.01 103.10 -25.03
C CYS A 624 -87.11 102.39 -23.98
N ASN A 625 -87.59 101.35 -23.30
CA ASN A 625 -86.79 100.56 -22.36
C ASN A 625 -85.73 99.69 -23.07
N ASP A 626 -86.05 99.10 -24.22
CA ASP A 626 -85.12 98.30 -25.00
C ASP A 626 -83.95 99.19 -25.51
N GLN A 627 -84.26 100.38 -26.04
CA GLN A 627 -83.25 101.38 -26.41
C GLN A 627 -82.47 101.92 -25.20
N LEU A 628 -83.13 102.14 -24.06
CA LEU A 628 -82.47 102.55 -22.82
C LEU A 628 -81.43 101.52 -22.34
N ILE A 629 -81.66 100.23 -22.59
CA ILE A 629 -80.70 99.15 -22.30
C ILE A 629 -79.53 99.19 -23.30
N GLN A 630 -79.80 99.36 -24.60
CA GLN A 630 -78.76 99.49 -25.62
C GLN A 630 -77.84 100.69 -25.37
N GLN A 631 -78.41 101.87 -25.05
CA GLN A 631 -77.62 103.07 -24.75
C GLN A 631 -76.82 102.95 -23.44
N LYS A 632 -77.32 102.19 -22.45
CA LYS A 632 -76.54 101.85 -21.26
C LYS A 632 -75.41 100.84 -21.51
N GLN A 633 -75.40 100.17 -22.66
CA GLN A 633 -74.29 99.31 -23.08
C GLN A 633 -73.22 100.10 -23.87
N SER A 634 -73.60 101.09 -24.68
CA SER A 634 -72.66 102.01 -25.35
C SER A 634 -71.97 103.00 -24.40
N LEU A 635 -72.50 103.24 -23.19
CA LEU A 635 -71.74 103.94 -22.12
C LEU A 635 -70.42 103.25 -21.73
N ASN A 636 -70.23 101.97 -22.09
CA ASN A 636 -69.04 101.17 -21.80
C ASN A 636 -68.10 100.96 -23.02
N THR A 637 -68.35 101.61 -24.15
CA THR A 637 -67.44 101.56 -25.32
C THR A 637 -66.48 102.76 -25.30
N PRO A 638 -65.15 102.55 -25.39
CA PRO A 638 -64.15 103.62 -25.37
C PRO A 638 -64.22 104.61 -26.54
N THR A 639 -63.49 105.73 -26.40
CA THR A 639 -63.35 106.77 -27.41
C THR A 639 -62.13 106.49 -28.31
N PHE A 640 -62.31 106.64 -29.62
CA PHE A 640 -61.27 106.33 -30.62
C PHE A 640 -60.50 107.56 -31.06
N TYR A 641 -59.18 107.42 -31.22
CA TYR A 641 -58.30 108.50 -31.66
C TYR A 641 -57.19 107.98 -32.60
N SER A 642 -56.55 108.90 -33.32
CA SER A 642 -55.29 108.72 -34.03
C SER A 642 -54.81 110.07 -34.54
N GLY A 643 -53.51 110.33 -34.53
CA GLY A 643 -52.91 111.46 -35.23
C GLY A 643 -52.32 111.04 -36.58
N THR A 644 -52.17 111.98 -37.51
CA THR A 644 -51.29 111.83 -38.68
C THR A 644 -50.67 113.19 -39.00
N ILE A 645 -49.41 113.18 -39.44
CA ILE A 645 -48.61 114.39 -39.70
C ILE A 645 -48.64 114.74 -41.20
N TYR A 646 -48.66 116.03 -41.51
CA TYR A 646 -48.57 116.61 -42.85
C TYR A 646 -47.75 117.93 -42.80
N GLU A 647 -47.18 118.37 -43.92
CA GLU A 647 -46.30 119.55 -44.02
C GLU A 647 -46.96 120.81 -44.58
N SER A 648 -46.86 121.92 -43.83
CA SER A 648 -47.58 123.17 -44.01
C SER A 648 -46.61 124.33 -44.32
N SER A 649 -46.56 124.76 -45.59
CA SER A 649 -45.59 125.75 -46.08
C SER A 649 -45.92 127.23 -45.75
N HIS A 650 -46.50 127.52 -44.59
CA HIS A 650 -46.81 128.88 -44.14
C HIS A 650 -45.74 129.53 -43.25
N TYR A 651 -45.72 130.87 -43.26
CA TYR A 651 -44.76 131.71 -42.53
C TYR A 651 -45.53 132.79 -41.75
N TYR A 652 -45.53 132.73 -40.42
CA TYR A 652 -46.19 133.69 -39.54
C TYR A 652 -45.23 134.22 -38.47
N ASP A 653 -45.03 135.54 -38.42
CA ASP A 653 -44.29 136.21 -37.34
C ASP A 653 -45.16 136.30 -36.07
N TYR A 654 -45.01 135.34 -35.16
CA TYR A 654 -45.49 135.43 -33.77
C TYR A 654 -44.38 135.05 -32.78
N PHE A 655 -44.44 135.65 -31.58
CA PHE A 655 -43.30 135.77 -30.66
C PHE A 655 -42.79 134.43 -30.09
N THR A 656 -41.52 134.12 -30.34
CA THR A 656 -40.75 133.21 -29.48
C THR A 656 -40.47 133.86 -28.11
N PRO A 657 -40.64 133.15 -26.98
CA PRO A 657 -40.13 133.61 -25.68
C PRO A 657 -38.61 133.82 -25.73
N HIS A 658 -38.15 135.00 -25.29
CA HIS A 658 -36.74 135.35 -25.27
C HIS A 658 -36.08 134.84 -23.99
N VAL A 659 -34.99 134.09 -24.12
CA VAL A 659 -34.03 133.84 -23.02
C VAL A 659 -32.95 134.91 -23.12
N GLU A 660 -32.68 135.64 -22.03
CA GLU A 660 -31.66 136.68 -22.03
C GLU A 660 -30.26 136.08 -22.27
N GLY A 661 -29.64 136.39 -23.41
CA GLY A 661 -28.21 136.11 -23.64
C GLY A 661 -27.74 135.94 -25.09
N GLU A 662 -28.59 135.44 -25.99
CA GLU A 662 -28.21 135.06 -27.36
C GLU A 662 -28.47 136.17 -28.41
N PRO A 663 -27.61 136.32 -29.44
CA PRO A 663 -27.76 137.32 -30.50
C PRO A 663 -28.87 136.98 -31.51
N TYR A 664 -29.41 138.01 -32.16
CA TYR A 664 -30.59 137.92 -33.01
C TYR A 664 -30.25 137.48 -34.44
N GLU A 665 -30.36 136.18 -34.75
CA GLU A 665 -30.33 135.67 -36.13
C GLU A 665 -31.74 135.44 -36.68
N THR A 666 -32.00 135.97 -37.89
CA THR A 666 -33.31 135.90 -38.56
C THR A 666 -33.47 134.63 -39.37
N TRP A 667 -33.86 133.55 -38.69
CA TRP A 667 -34.10 132.24 -39.28
C TRP A 667 -35.44 132.15 -40.02
N LYS A 668 -35.47 131.42 -41.15
CA LYS A 668 -36.67 131.10 -41.92
C LYS A 668 -36.92 129.59 -41.88
N THR A 669 -38.12 129.16 -41.51
CA THR A 669 -38.51 127.75 -41.44
C THR A 669 -39.96 127.55 -41.93
N PRO A 670 -40.28 126.42 -42.58
CA PRO A 670 -41.66 125.94 -42.75
C PRO A 670 -42.29 125.48 -41.42
N ASN A 671 -43.58 125.18 -41.46
CA ASN A 671 -44.36 124.60 -40.36
C ASN A 671 -44.90 123.21 -40.76
N TRP A 672 -45.51 122.50 -39.81
CA TRP A 672 -46.22 121.24 -40.04
C TRP A 672 -47.55 121.22 -39.30
N GLU A 673 -48.40 120.26 -39.64
CA GLU A 673 -49.68 120.00 -38.97
C GLU A 673 -49.74 118.58 -38.44
N ILE A 674 -50.43 118.39 -37.31
CA ILE A 674 -50.80 117.08 -36.79
C ILE A 674 -52.24 117.16 -36.32
N LEU A 675 -53.16 116.65 -37.14
CA LEU A 675 -54.59 116.73 -36.86
C LEU A 675 -55.01 115.74 -35.78
N PHE A 676 -55.69 116.27 -34.75
CA PHE A 676 -56.36 115.52 -33.69
C PHE A 676 -57.79 116.03 -33.46
N GLU A 677 -58.75 115.54 -34.23
CA GLU A 677 -60.16 115.49 -33.79
C GLU A 677 -60.85 114.26 -34.40
N MET A 678 -61.68 113.59 -33.61
CA MET A 678 -62.61 112.53 -34.07
C MET A 678 -63.90 112.60 -33.26
N PRO A 679 -65.06 112.31 -33.87
CA PRO A 679 -66.33 112.40 -33.18
C PRO A 679 -66.50 111.30 -32.14
N GLY A 680 -67.43 111.51 -31.21
CA GLY A 680 -67.96 110.44 -30.37
C GLY A 680 -68.58 109.31 -31.21
N LEU A 681 -68.89 108.20 -30.55
CA LEU A 681 -69.53 107.05 -31.20
C LEU A 681 -70.95 107.33 -31.77
N SER A 682 -71.49 108.53 -31.50
CA SER A 682 -72.66 109.13 -32.14
C SER A 682 -72.57 109.21 -33.66
N GLY A 683 -71.40 109.51 -34.22
CA GLY A 683 -71.24 109.83 -35.64
C GLY A 683 -71.18 108.64 -36.61
N ILE A 684 -70.97 107.40 -36.15
CA ILE A 684 -70.66 106.28 -37.07
C ILE A 684 -71.93 105.54 -37.51
N HIS A 685 -72.36 105.76 -38.76
CA HIS A 685 -73.53 105.10 -39.35
C HIS A 685 -73.39 103.57 -39.48
N GLU A 686 -74.51 102.83 -39.50
CA GLU A 686 -74.53 101.36 -39.63
C GLU A 686 -73.86 100.83 -40.92
N ASN A 687 -73.81 101.65 -41.98
CA ASN A 687 -73.18 101.33 -43.27
C ASN A 687 -71.73 101.88 -43.41
N SER A 688 -71.12 102.34 -42.31
CA SER A 688 -69.75 102.88 -42.31
C SER A 688 -68.70 101.81 -42.67
N THR A 689 -67.62 102.24 -43.33
CA THR A 689 -66.44 101.41 -43.64
C THR A 689 -65.31 101.53 -42.60
N PHE A 690 -65.54 102.24 -41.49
CA PHE A 690 -64.57 102.48 -40.42
C PHE A 690 -64.23 101.19 -39.65
N ASP A 691 -63.01 100.67 -39.82
CA ASP A 691 -62.54 99.44 -39.18
C ASP A 691 -62.28 99.64 -37.68
N ARG A 692 -63.26 99.29 -36.84
CA ARG A 692 -63.20 99.34 -35.37
C ARG A 692 -62.23 98.32 -34.74
N THR A 693 -61.38 97.63 -35.50
CA THR A 693 -60.33 96.75 -34.96
C THR A 693 -59.30 97.58 -34.17
N ILE A 694 -59.31 97.44 -32.85
CA ILE A 694 -58.36 98.04 -31.92
C ILE A 694 -56.94 97.51 -32.19
N ILE A 695 -55.97 98.41 -32.20
CA ILE A 695 -54.54 98.11 -32.26
C ILE A 695 -54.01 98.04 -30.80
N PRO A 696 -53.38 96.93 -30.37
CA PRO A 696 -52.95 96.77 -28.98
C PRO A 696 -52.06 97.91 -28.48
N SER A 697 -52.42 98.50 -27.35
CA SER A 697 -51.64 99.58 -26.72
C SER A 697 -50.26 99.09 -26.27
N TYR A 698 -49.34 100.00 -25.94
CA TYR A 698 -48.07 99.60 -25.31
C TYR A 698 -48.29 98.78 -24.04
N ALA A 699 -49.32 99.10 -23.25
CA ALA A 699 -49.68 98.34 -22.04
C ALA A 699 -50.10 96.90 -22.38
N ASP A 700 -50.89 96.67 -23.43
CA ASP A 700 -51.31 95.33 -23.87
C ASP A 700 -50.13 94.51 -24.40
N GLN A 701 -49.26 95.13 -25.20
CA GLN A 701 -48.06 94.50 -25.75
C GLN A 701 -47.09 94.11 -24.62
N ILE A 702 -46.85 95.02 -23.67
CA ILE A 702 -46.05 94.78 -22.46
C ILE A 702 -46.66 93.65 -21.62
N ALA A 703 -47.98 93.64 -21.38
CA ALA A 703 -48.65 92.59 -20.61
C ALA A 703 -48.53 91.21 -21.28
N ASN A 704 -48.70 91.16 -22.61
CA ASN A 704 -48.55 89.93 -23.40
C ASN A 704 -47.13 89.38 -23.38
N ILE A 705 -46.10 90.23 -23.49
CA ILE A 705 -44.70 89.79 -23.44
C ILE A 705 -44.33 89.29 -22.03
N ASN A 706 -44.72 90.00 -20.96
CA ASN A 706 -44.51 89.54 -19.58
C ASN A 706 -45.15 88.16 -19.33
N LYS A 707 -46.36 87.93 -19.87
CA LYS A 707 -47.03 86.61 -19.82
C LYS A 707 -46.23 85.52 -20.54
N GLN A 708 -45.66 85.81 -21.71
CA GLN A 708 -44.81 84.87 -22.44
C GLN A 708 -43.49 84.55 -21.71
N ILE A 709 -42.84 85.56 -21.11
CA ILE A 709 -41.62 85.37 -20.29
C ILE A 709 -41.94 84.50 -19.06
N THR A 710 -43.06 84.77 -18.37
CA THR A 710 -43.50 84.00 -17.20
C THR A 710 -43.81 82.54 -17.55
N ALA A 711 -44.37 82.27 -18.72
CA ALA A 711 -44.58 80.91 -19.22
C ALA A 711 -43.23 80.19 -19.46
N ILE A 712 -42.28 80.85 -20.13
CA ILE A 712 -40.94 80.29 -20.39
C ILE A 712 -40.20 80.01 -19.07
N ASP A 713 -40.25 80.91 -18.08
CA ASP A 713 -39.63 80.66 -16.76
C ASP A 713 -40.26 79.46 -16.03
N SER A 714 -41.57 79.26 -16.20
CA SER A 714 -42.28 78.09 -15.65
C SER A 714 -41.83 76.79 -16.34
N GLU A 715 -41.69 76.80 -17.66
CA GLU A 715 -41.20 75.67 -18.45
C GLU A 715 -39.73 75.34 -18.09
N LEU A 716 -38.85 76.34 -18.06
CA LEU A 716 -37.44 76.21 -17.66
C LEU A 716 -37.28 75.64 -16.23
N ALA A 717 -38.14 76.04 -15.29
CA ALA A 717 -38.14 75.50 -13.94
C ALA A 717 -38.46 73.98 -13.90
N THR A 718 -39.35 73.49 -14.75
CA THR A 718 -39.69 72.04 -14.81
C THR A 718 -38.63 71.19 -15.49
N LEU A 719 -37.93 71.73 -16.50
CA LEU A 719 -36.94 70.99 -17.30
C LEU A 719 -35.64 70.67 -16.53
N ASN A 720 -35.38 71.37 -15.43
CA ASN A 720 -34.12 71.33 -14.67
C ASN A 720 -33.93 70.07 -13.77
N SER A 721 -34.51 68.93 -14.17
CA SER A 721 -34.59 67.69 -13.38
C SER A 721 -34.06 66.43 -14.09
N SER A 722 -33.52 66.58 -15.29
CA SER A 722 -33.14 65.48 -16.20
C SER A 722 -31.71 64.96 -16.03
N ALA A 723 -30.75 65.83 -15.71
CA ALA A 723 -29.33 65.47 -15.58
C ALA A 723 -29.10 64.42 -14.47
N SER A 724 -29.65 64.64 -13.27
CA SER A 724 -29.49 63.72 -12.13
C SER A 724 -30.06 62.31 -12.40
N GLN A 725 -31.14 62.21 -13.19
CA GLN A 725 -31.69 60.91 -13.60
C GLN A 725 -30.72 60.13 -14.50
N THR A 726 -29.95 60.84 -15.34
CA THR A 726 -28.94 60.24 -16.22
C THR A 726 -27.75 59.70 -15.42
N GLU A 727 -27.29 60.43 -14.39
CA GLU A 727 -26.25 59.96 -13.48
C GLU A 727 -26.69 58.73 -12.67
N GLN A 728 -27.92 58.73 -12.17
CA GLN A 728 -28.50 57.58 -11.45
C GLN A 728 -28.60 56.35 -12.35
N ALA A 729 -29.03 56.50 -13.60
CA ALA A 729 -29.05 55.42 -14.58
C ALA A 729 -27.64 54.92 -14.93
N GLN A 730 -26.65 55.80 -15.07
CA GLN A 730 -25.24 55.41 -15.26
C GLN A 730 -24.70 54.59 -14.08
N GLN A 731 -25.05 54.96 -12.84
CA GLN A 731 -24.68 54.18 -11.66
C GLN A 731 -25.36 52.81 -11.62
N ALA A 732 -26.62 52.71 -12.07
CA ALA A 732 -27.33 51.43 -12.20
C ALA A 732 -26.69 50.54 -13.27
N LEU A 733 -26.34 51.11 -14.43
CA LEU A 733 -25.61 50.46 -15.52
C LEU A 733 -24.26 49.90 -15.03
N ASN A 734 -23.45 50.71 -14.35
CA ASN A 734 -22.15 50.29 -13.81
C ASN A 734 -22.30 49.15 -12.77
N LYS A 735 -23.35 49.19 -11.93
CA LYS A 735 -23.67 48.10 -10.98
C LYS A 735 -24.05 46.81 -11.72
N ALA A 736 -24.86 46.91 -12.79
CA ALA A 736 -25.27 45.75 -13.59
C ALA A 736 -24.09 45.12 -14.37
N GLN A 737 -23.15 45.93 -14.88
CA GLN A 737 -21.92 45.45 -15.52
C GLN A 737 -21.07 44.62 -14.54
N ASN A 738 -20.87 45.10 -13.31
CA ASN A 738 -20.14 44.37 -12.27
C ASN A 738 -20.88 43.08 -11.86
N ALA A 739 -22.20 43.13 -11.66
CA ALA A 739 -22.99 41.95 -11.32
C ALA A 739 -22.92 40.85 -12.40
N LEU A 740 -22.88 41.22 -13.69
CA LEU A 740 -22.65 40.27 -14.78
C LEU A 740 -21.25 39.65 -14.72
N LYS A 741 -20.21 40.45 -14.50
CA LYS A 741 -18.83 39.97 -14.37
C LYS A 741 -18.68 38.97 -13.22
N ASP A 742 -19.27 39.26 -12.07
CA ASP A 742 -19.23 38.39 -10.90
C ASP A 742 -20.01 37.08 -11.15
N ALA A 743 -21.20 37.15 -11.78
CA ALA A 743 -21.97 35.97 -12.17
C ALA A 743 -21.22 35.11 -13.20
N GLN A 744 -20.49 35.71 -14.14
CA GLN A 744 -19.63 35.00 -15.10
C GLN A 744 -18.45 34.30 -14.42
N ILE A 745 -17.86 34.89 -13.38
CA ILE A 745 -16.81 34.24 -12.56
C ILE A 745 -17.38 33.01 -11.83
N VAL A 746 -18.56 33.14 -11.20
CA VAL A 746 -19.26 32.01 -10.55
C VAL A 746 -19.59 30.91 -11.56
N LEU A 747 -20.09 31.27 -12.75
CA LEU A 747 -20.37 30.34 -13.85
C LEU A 747 -19.11 29.56 -14.30
N ASN A 748 -17.98 30.24 -14.46
CA ASN A 748 -16.73 29.59 -14.86
C ASN A 748 -16.18 28.67 -13.75
N ASN A 749 -16.30 29.08 -12.48
CA ASN A 749 -15.96 28.22 -11.35
C ASN A 749 -16.86 26.98 -11.26
N ALA A 750 -18.16 27.11 -11.55
CA ALA A 750 -19.09 25.99 -11.61
C ALA A 750 -18.77 25.03 -12.78
N LYS A 751 -18.43 25.56 -13.97
CA LYS A 751 -17.95 24.75 -15.12
C LYS A 751 -16.71 23.93 -14.77
N ASN A 752 -15.70 24.56 -14.17
CA ASN A 752 -14.47 23.89 -13.76
C ASN A 752 -14.71 22.83 -12.68
N SER A 753 -15.63 23.09 -11.75
CA SER A 753 -16.05 22.13 -10.71
C SER A 753 -16.77 20.92 -11.32
N ASN A 754 -17.67 21.14 -12.29
CA ASN A 754 -18.41 20.10 -12.99
C ASN A 754 -17.49 19.19 -13.85
N ILE A 755 -16.48 19.77 -14.51
CA ILE A 755 -15.42 19.03 -15.21
C ILE A 755 -14.59 18.19 -14.22
N SER A 756 -14.21 18.78 -13.08
CA SER A 756 -13.46 18.07 -12.04
C SER A 756 -14.25 16.90 -11.45
N ALA A 757 -15.56 17.06 -11.23
CA ALA A 757 -16.45 15.99 -10.81
C ALA A 757 -16.62 14.89 -11.88
N GLN A 758 -16.69 15.24 -13.17
CA GLN A 758 -16.70 14.25 -14.26
C GLN A 758 -15.41 13.42 -14.26
N ASN A 759 -14.26 14.06 -14.10
CA ASN A 759 -12.96 13.37 -14.06
C ASN A 759 -12.85 12.45 -12.83
N ALA A 760 -13.35 12.89 -11.67
CA ALA A 760 -13.44 12.04 -10.48
C ALA A 760 -14.34 10.81 -10.69
N LEU A 761 -15.51 10.99 -11.32
CA LEU A 761 -16.42 9.90 -11.67
C LEU A 761 -15.80 8.92 -12.68
N ASN A 762 -15.19 9.43 -13.75
CA ASN A 762 -14.50 8.61 -14.75
C ASN A 762 -13.37 7.78 -14.11
N ASN A 763 -12.61 8.36 -13.18
CA ASN A 763 -11.56 7.66 -12.44
C ASN A 763 -12.13 6.60 -11.48
N ALA A 764 -13.25 6.88 -10.80
CA ALA A 764 -13.93 5.91 -9.94
C ALA A 764 -14.44 4.70 -10.74
N ILE A 765 -15.09 4.94 -11.89
CA ILE A 765 -15.57 3.89 -12.80
C ILE A 765 -14.38 3.07 -13.36
N LYS A 766 -13.28 3.72 -13.73
CA LYS A 766 -12.06 3.04 -14.18
C LYS A 766 -11.48 2.14 -13.09
N PHE A 767 -11.44 2.61 -11.84
CA PHE A 767 -10.98 1.81 -10.70
C PHE A 767 -11.91 0.64 -10.39
N GLN A 768 -13.24 0.86 -10.40
CA GLN A 768 -14.25 -0.19 -10.28
C GLN A 768 -14.05 -1.28 -11.34
N SER A 769 -13.87 -0.90 -12.62
CA SER A 769 -13.62 -1.83 -13.73
C SER A 769 -12.30 -2.61 -13.58
N GLN A 770 -11.24 -1.97 -13.05
CA GLN A 770 -9.99 -2.65 -12.71
C GLN A 770 -10.19 -3.69 -11.59
N ILE A 771 -10.96 -3.38 -10.55
CA ILE A 771 -11.28 -4.31 -9.47
C ILE A 771 -12.19 -5.45 -9.97
N GLN A 772 -13.18 -5.18 -10.83
CA GLN A 772 -13.99 -6.23 -11.48
C GLN A 772 -13.13 -7.17 -12.31
N THR A 773 -12.16 -6.63 -13.07
CA THR A 773 -11.22 -7.43 -13.87
C THR A 773 -10.31 -8.28 -12.97
N LYS A 774 -9.82 -7.72 -11.85
CA LYS A 774 -9.02 -8.46 -10.87
C LYS A 774 -9.83 -9.58 -10.21
N LEU A 775 -11.07 -9.29 -9.79
CA LEU A 775 -11.99 -10.26 -9.20
C LEU A 775 -12.27 -11.43 -10.15
N ALA A 776 -12.55 -11.15 -11.43
CA ALA A 776 -12.77 -12.20 -12.44
C ALA A 776 -11.54 -13.10 -12.63
N ASN A 777 -10.33 -12.52 -12.60
CA ASN A 777 -9.07 -13.27 -12.71
C ASN A 777 -8.79 -14.11 -11.45
N ASP A 778 -8.96 -13.55 -10.25
CA ASP A 778 -8.78 -14.31 -9.00
C ASP A 778 -9.90 -15.36 -8.78
N GLN A 779 -11.11 -15.15 -9.34
CA GLN A 779 -12.15 -16.18 -9.42
C GLN A 779 -11.78 -17.31 -10.39
N LYS A 780 -11.16 -17.00 -11.53
CA LYS A 780 -10.64 -18.03 -12.46
C LYS A 780 -9.49 -18.82 -11.82
N ASP A 781 -8.57 -18.14 -11.13
CA ASP A 781 -7.50 -18.80 -10.36
C ASP A 781 -8.09 -19.71 -9.27
N GLN A 782 -9.10 -19.25 -8.54
CA GLN A 782 -9.84 -20.02 -7.53
C GLN A 782 -10.51 -21.27 -8.11
N GLN A 783 -11.14 -21.19 -9.29
CA GLN A 783 -11.68 -22.35 -10.00
C GLN A 783 -10.58 -23.34 -10.43
N GLU A 784 -9.44 -22.86 -10.92
CA GLU A 784 -8.30 -23.70 -11.30
C GLU A 784 -7.66 -24.40 -10.08
N LYS A 785 -7.54 -23.72 -8.94
CA LYS A 785 -7.10 -24.35 -7.67
C LYS A 785 -8.14 -25.34 -7.13
N GLN A 786 -9.43 -25.05 -7.24
CA GLN A 786 -10.51 -25.96 -6.84
C GLN A 786 -10.51 -27.23 -7.70
N ALA A 787 -10.34 -27.11 -9.02
CA ALA A 787 -10.21 -28.26 -9.92
C ALA A 787 -8.96 -29.10 -9.62
N THR A 788 -7.83 -28.43 -9.34
CA THR A 788 -6.56 -29.09 -8.95
C THR A 788 -6.73 -29.87 -7.64
N TYR A 789 -7.33 -29.25 -6.62
CA TYR A 789 -7.63 -29.89 -5.34
C TYR A 789 -8.58 -31.09 -5.52
N ASN A 790 -9.66 -30.93 -6.30
CA ASN A 790 -10.64 -31.99 -6.55
C ASN A 790 -10.04 -33.20 -7.30
N MET A 791 -9.10 -32.99 -8.24
CA MET A 791 -8.35 -34.09 -8.87
C MET A 791 -7.48 -34.85 -7.85
N LEU A 792 -6.71 -34.12 -7.05
CA LEU A 792 -5.83 -34.71 -6.03
C LEU A 792 -6.63 -35.43 -4.92
N LEU A 793 -7.88 -35.04 -4.67
CA LEU A 793 -8.79 -35.67 -3.72
C LEU A 793 -9.36 -37.02 -4.21
N ALA A 794 -9.41 -37.25 -5.53
CA ALA A 794 -9.95 -38.49 -6.11
C ALA A 794 -8.94 -39.67 -6.13
N GLU A 795 -7.64 -39.36 -6.16
CA GLU A 795 -6.58 -40.35 -6.38
C GLU A 795 -6.22 -41.26 -5.17
N PRO A 796 -6.39 -40.86 -3.88
CA PRO A 796 -6.07 -41.71 -2.73
C PRO A 796 -6.80 -43.05 -2.71
N ASN A 797 -8.04 -43.11 -3.20
CA ASN A 797 -8.84 -44.35 -3.22
C ASN A 797 -8.22 -45.41 -4.15
N LYS A 798 -7.83 -45.01 -5.39
CA LYS A 798 -7.12 -45.91 -6.31
C LYS A 798 -5.76 -46.34 -5.75
N LYS A 799 -5.03 -45.42 -5.11
CA LYS A 799 -3.74 -45.72 -4.46
C LYS A 799 -3.90 -46.72 -3.30
N ALA A 800 -4.97 -46.62 -2.50
CA ALA A 800 -5.28 -47.54 -1.42
C ALA A 800 -5.65 -48.95 -1.92
N ASP A 801 -6.49 -49.07 -2.95
CA ASP A 801 -6.82 -50.37 -3.56
C ASP A 801 -5.60 -51.02 -4.22
N ASN A 802 -4.72 -50.24 -4.87
CA ASN A 802 -3.46 -50.74 -5.41
C ASN A 802 -2.51 -51.28 -4.31
N LEU A 803 -2.41 -50.60 -3.16
CA LEU A 803 -1.66 -51.12 -2.00
C LEU A 803 -2.28 -52.43 -1.48
N LYS A 804 -3.60 -52.50 -1.37
CA LYS A 804 -4.34 -53.69 -0.92
C LYS A 804 -4.13 -54.88 -1.86
N ALA A 805 -4.10 -54.63 -3.18
CA ALA A 805 -3.77 -55.63 -4.18
C ALA A 805 -2.30 -56.11 -4.07
N ALA A 806 -1.35 -55.18 -3.91
CA ALA A 806 0.07 -55.50 -3.75
C ALA A 806 0.33 -56.36 -2.50
N VAL A 807 -0.27 -56.02 -1.36
CA VAL A 807 -0.15 -56.82 -0.11
C VAL A 807 -0.78 -58.21 -0.26
N SER A 808 -1.87 -58.34 -1.04
CA SER A 808 -2.42 -59.66 -1.40
C SER A 808 -1.45 -60.48 -2.26
N ALA A 809 -0.79 -59.86 -3.25
CA ALA A 809 0.22 -60.51 -4.09
C ALA A 809 1.46 -60.94 -3.29
N GLN A 810 1.96 -60.07 -2.40
CA GLN A 810 3.04 -60.36 -1.45
C GLN A 810 2.73 -61.58 -0.57
N THR A 811 1.51 -61.66 -0.05
CA THR A 811 1.04 -62.79 0.76
C THR A 811 1.03 -64.10 -0.05
N LYS A 812 0.55 -64.06 -1.30
CA LYS A 812 0.55 -65.22 -2.21
C LYS A 812 1.97 -65.68 -2.56
N ALA A 813 2.88 -64.76 -2.86
CA ALA A 813 4.29 -65.07 -3.16
C ALA A 813 5.02 -65.68 -1.95
N ALA A 814 4.77 -65.17 -0.74
CA ALA A 814 5.33 -65.71 0.50
C ALA A 814 4.86 -67.15 0.79
N ASN A 815 3.59 -67.46 0.53
CA ASN A 815 3.07 -68.83 0.65
C ASN A 815 3.66 -69.76 -0.42
N ALA A 816 3.73 -69.32 -1.68
CA ALA A 816 4.32 -70.11 -2.76
C ALA A 816 5.80 -70.47 -2.51
N LEU A 817 6.59 -69.53 -1.96
CA LEU A 817 7.96 -69.79 -1.50
C LEU A 817 8.02 -70.84 -0.39
N LYS A 818 7.13 -70.74 0.61
CA LYS A 818 7.06 -71.70 1.73
C LYS A 818 6.72 -73.11 1.24
N ASP A 819 5.83 -73.25 0.26
CA ASP A 819 5.46 -74.54 -0.32
C ASP A 819 6.58 -75.11 -1.21
N ALA A 820 7.29 -74.27 -1.97
CA ALA A 820 8.50 -74.69 -2.70
C ALA A 820 9.61 -75.17 -1.74
N GLN A 821 9.84 -74.47 -0.62
CA GLN A 821 10.80 -74.88 0.42
C GLN A 821 10.43 -76.23 1.04
N LYS A 822 9.12 -76.47 1.28
CA LYS A 822 8.60 -77.76 1.75
C LYS A 822 8.78 -78.87 0.70
N ALA A 823 8.59 -78.56 -0.59
CA ALA A 823 8.83 -79.51 -1.68
C ALA A 823 10.32 -79.89 -1.80
N LEU A 824 11.23 -78.93 -1.65
CA LEU A 824 12.68 -79.16 -1.62
C LEU A 824 13.09 -80.07 -0.45
N ALA A 825 12.59 -79.82 0.76
CA ALA A 825 12.86 -80.67 1.92
C ALA A 825 12.39 -82.13 1.70
N ASN A 826 11.23 -82.31 1.07
CA ASN A 826 10.72 -83.63 0.71
C ASN A 826 11.59 -84.34 -0.34
N ALA A 827 12.10 -83.63 -1.35
CA ALA A 827 13.03 -84.18 -2.34
C ALA A 827 14.38 -84.58 -1.70
N GLN A 828 14.89 -83.75 -0.78
CA GLN A 828 16.12 -84.04 -0.03
C GLN A 828 15.97 -85.31 0.84
N ASN A 829 14.81 -85.49 1.48
CA ASN A 829 14.51 -86.70 2.23
C ASN A 829 14.43 -87.95 1.34
N LYS A 830 13.83 -87.87 0.14
CA LYS A 830 13.85 -88.96 -0.85
C LYS A 830 15.27 -89.33 -1.27
N LEU A 831 16.12 -88.33 -1.55
CA LEU A 831 17.52 -88.55 -1.93
C LEU A 831 18.32 -89.25 -0.82
N ASN A 832 18.06 -88.92 0.45
CA ASN A 832 18.69 -89.59 1.58
C ASN A 832 18.23 -91.06 1.69
N GLY A 833 16.94 -91.36 1.49
CA GLY A 833 16.43 -92.73 1.43
C GLY A 833 17.03 -93.55 0.28
N ALA A 834 17.10 -92.99 -0.93
CA ALA A 834 17.73 -93.64 -2.08
C ALA A 834 19.22 -93.98 -1.82
N LYS A 835 19.96 -93.07 -1.17
CA LYS A 835 21.37 -93.32 -0.79
C LYS A 835 21.51 -94.44 0.24
N GLN A 836 20.56 -94.57 1.17
CA GLN A 836 20.52 -95.69 2.11
C GLN A 836 20.23 -97.01 1.39
N ASN A 837 19.26 -97.05 0.46
CA ASN A 837 18.99 -98.22 -0.38
C ASN A 837 20.22 -98.64 -1.20
N GLN A 838 20.90 -97.70 -1.85
CA GLN A 838 22.14 -97.95 -2.60
C GLN A 838 23.24 -98.53 -1.71
N THR A 839 23.39 -98.01 -0.49
CA THR A 839 24.38 -98.50 0.48
C THR A 839 24.07 -99.93 0.91
N ALA A 840 22.81 -100.24 1.22
CA ALA A 840 22.38 -101.59 1.58
C ALA A 840 22.61 -102.59 0.44
N ALA A 841 22.21 -102.25 -0.79
CA ALA A 841 22.41 -103.13 -1.95
C ALA A 841 23.90 -103.37 -2.27
N ASN A 842 24.76 -102.36 -2.12
CA ASN A 842 26.21 -102.52 -2.27
C ASN A 842 26.82 -103.44 -1.19
N ASN A 843 26.32 -103.39 0.05
CA ASN A 843 26.78 -104.28 1.12
C ASN A 843 26.39 -105.75 0.84
N ASP A 844 25.17 -106.00 0.32
CA ASP A 844 24.77 -107.35 -0.11
C ASP A 844 25.67 -107.87 -1.25
N VAL A 845 26.07 -107.02 -2.21
CA VAL A 845 27.04 -107.40 -3.27
C VAL A 845 28.36 -107.85 -2.66
N LEU A 846 28.84 -107.15 -1.61
CA LEU A 846 30.07 -107.49 -0.90
C LEU A 846 29.95 -108.87 -0.24
N ALA A 847 28.88 -109.10 0.52
CA ALA A 847 28.63 -110.35 1.23
C ALA A 847 28.48 -111.56 0.29
N LYS A 848 27.91 -111.38 -0.92
CA LYS A 848 27.86 -112.47 -1.92
C LYS A 848 29.20 -112.74 -2.59
N LYS A 849 30.09 -111.75 -2.72
CA LYS A 849 31.47 -111.96 -3.21
C LYS A 849 32.32 -112.73 -2.19
N GLU A 850 32.16 -112.45 -0.90
CA GLU A 850 32.77 -113.26 0.16
C GLU A 850 32.27 -114.71 0.16
N ALA A 851 30.95 -114.93 -0.03
CA ALA A 851 30.38 -116.27 -0.12
C ALA A 851 30.95 -117.10 -1.30
N ILE A 852 31.16 -116.48 -2.46
CA ILE A 852 31.84 -117.13 -3.60
C ILE A 852 33.28 -117.52 -3.23
N GLN A 853 34.02 -116.63 -2.56
CA GLN A 853 35.40 -116.88 -2.16
C GLN A 853 35.52 -117.99 -1.10
N GLN A 854 34.55 -118.09 -0.18
CA GLN A 854 34.44 -119.19 0.78
C GLN A 854 34.13 -120.53 0.08
N ALA A 855 33.18 -120.55 -0.86
CA ALA A 855 32.85 -121.75 -1.64
C ALA A 855 34.05 -122.24 -2.48
N GLN A 856 34.78 -121.32 -3.12
CA GLN A 856 36.00 -121.62 -3.87
C GLN A 856 37.10 -122.20 -2.97
N THR A 857 37.25 -121.68 -1.74
CA THR A 857 38.22 -122.16 -0.75
C THR A 857 37.86 -123.57 -0.26
N ALA A 858 36.58 -123.84 0.03
CA ALA A 858 36.11 -125.15 0.43
C ALA A 858 36.32 -126.22 -0.66
N LEU A 859 36.09 -125.86 -1.93
CA LEU A 859 36.37 -126.70 -3.09
C LEU A 859 37.87 -127.04 -3.20
N ASN A 860 38.75 -126.04 -3.09
CA ASN A 860 40.20 -126.24 -3.16
C ASN A 860 40.68 -127.18 -2.04
N ASN A 861 40.18 -127.00 -0.81
CA ASN A 861 40.53 -127.85 0.33
C ASN A 861 40.10 -129.32 0.13
N ALA A 862 38.92 -129.57 -0.46
CA ALA A 862 38.48 -130.92 -0.80
C ALA A 862 39.40 -131.61 -1.83
N LYS A 863 39.87 -130.86 -2.84
CA LYS A 863 40.84 -131.35 -3.83
C LYS A 863 42.22 -131.67 -3.20
N THR A 864 42.69 -130.85 -2.27
CA THR A 864 43.94 -131.10 -1.53
C THR A 864 43.87 -132.35 -0.64
N TYR A 865 42.73 -132.59 0.02
CA TYR A 865 42.56 -133.77 0.89
C TYR A 865 42.70 -135.09 0.12
N LEU A 866 42.08 -135.20 -1.06
CA LEU A 866 42.21 -136.36 -1.95
C LEU A 866 43.66 -136.59 -2.42
N ALA A 867 44.42 -135.52 -2.66
CA ALA A 867 45.82 -135.63 -3.07
C ALA A 867 46.72 -136.22 -1.96
N ASN A 868 46.49 -135.85 -0.69
CA ASN A 868 47.26 -136.36 0.45
C ASN A 868 47.01 -137.86 0.70
N LEU A 869 45.77 -138.34 0.54
CA LEU A 869 45.39 -139.76 0.66
C LEU A 869 46.08 -140.69 -0.34
N ASN A 870 46.75 -140.16 -1.37
CA ASN A 870 47.50 -140.93 -2.35
C ASN A 870 49.02 -140.97 -2.07
N LYS A 871 49.54 -140.23 -1.08
CA LYS A 871 50.98 -140.17 -0.75
C LYS A 871 51.41 -140.93 0.49
N ALA A 872 50.48 -141.43 1.30
CA ALA A 872 50.79 -142.04 2.60
C ALA A 872 51.87 -143.16 2.56
N PRO A 873 51.91 -144.09 1.58
CA PRO A 873 52.90 -145.17 1.56
C PRO A 873 54.37 -144.70 1.48
N GLU A 874 54.64 -143.57 0.82
CA GLU A 874 55.99 -143.04 0.65
C GLU A 874 56.58 -142.54 1.99
N MET A 875 55.72 -142.04 2.89
CA MET A 875 56.15 -141.45 4.17
C MET A 875 56.60 -142.50 5.19
N LEU A 876 56.01 -143.70 5.15
CA LEU A 876 56.38 -144.83 6.01
C LEU A 876 57.81 -145.31 5.76
N ALA A 877 58.22 -145.39 4.48
CA ALA A 877 59.56 -145.83 4.09
C ALA A 877 60.67 -144.91 4.62
N VAL A 878 60.41 -143.59 4.72
CA VAL A 878 61.37 -142.61 5.24
C VAL A 878 61.58 -142.79 6.75
N ALA A 879 60.50 -142.97 7.52
CA ALA A 879 60.57 -143.09 8.98
C ALA A 879 61.39 -144.30 9.44
N LEU A 880 61.17 -145.47 8.81
CA LEU A 880 61.88 -146.72 9.13
C LEU A 880 63.41 -146.62 8.96
N ASN A 881 63.87 -145.82 8.01
CA ASN A 881 65.31 -145.61 7.82
C ASN A 881 65.94 -144.73 8.92
N GLY A 882 65.20 -143.72 9.43
CA GLY A 882 65.65 -142.85 10.51
C GLY A 882 65.85 -143.61 11.84
N GLN A 883 64.92 -144.50 12.18
CA GLN A 883 64.98 -145.37 13.36
C GLN A 883 66.30 -146.14 13.45
N LYS A 884 66.72 -146.77 12.34
CA LYS A 884 67.91 -147.61 12.27
C LYS A 884 69.22 -146.84 12.50
N VAL A 885 69.28 -145.58 12.06
CA VAL A 885 70.45 -144.70 12.27
C VAL A 885 70.55 -144.27 13.73
N ALA A 886 69.43 -143.95 14.37
CA ALA A 886 69.41 -143.49 15.76
C ALA A 886 69.89 -144.56 16.75
N GLN A 887 69.50 -145.83 16.54
CA GLN A 887 69.93 -146.98 17.37
C GLN A 887 71.46 -147.08 17.43
N SER A 888 72.12 -147.09 16.27
CA SER A 888 73.57 -147.27 16.17
C SER A 888 74.39 -146.17 16.87
N ASN A 889 73.82 -144.98 17.08
CA ASN A 889 74.49 -143.88 17.76
C ASN A 889 74.43 -144.02 19.29
N TYR A 890 73.34 -144.59 19.83
CA TYR A 890 73.19 -144.83 21.27
C TYR A 890 74.18 -145.88 21.78
N ASP A 891 74.26 -147.02 21.08
CA ASP A 891 75.09 -148.16 21.49
C ASP A 891 76.58 -147.80 21.55
N ALA A 892 77.03 -146.93 20.63
CA ALA A 892 78.39 -146.40 20.59
C ALA A 892 78.67 -145.41 21.74
N ALA A 893 77.71 -144.52 22.06
CA ALA A 893 77.87 -143.52 23.11
C ALA A 893 77.92 -144.16 24.51
N LYS A 894 77.03 -145.12 24.80
CA LYS A 894 77.02 -145.80 26.11
C LYS A 894 78.33 -146.54 26.41
N LYS A 895 78.88 -147.25 25.42
CA LYS A 895 80.15 -147.98 25.58
C LYS A 895 81.33 -147.08 26.01
N ASN A 896 81.33 -145.81 25.61
CA ASN A 896 82.36 -144.85 26.02
C ASN A 896 82.14 -144.34 27.46
N ALA A 897 80.89 -144.15 27.88
CA ALA A 897 80.54 -143.72 29.22
C ALA A 897 80.97 -144.72 30.30
N ASP A 898 80.68 -146.00 30.08
CA ASP A 898 81.02 -147.07 31.02
C ASP A 898 82.55 -147.17 31.27
N ALA A 899 83.37 -146.84 30.26
CA ALA A 899 84.84 -146.92 30.33
C ALA A 899 85.52 -145.77 31.10
N GLU A 900 84.96 -144.55 31.10
CA GLU A 900 85.54 -143.43 31.88
C GLU A 900 85.17 -143.50 33.37
N ASN A 901 84.00 -144.05 33.69
CA ASN A 901 83.59 -144.34 35.08
C ASN A 901 84.55 -145.33 35.77
N GLU A 902 85.04 -146.36 35.06
CA GLU A 902 85.95 -147.35 35.63
C GLU A 902 87.31 -146.75 36.04
N LYS A 903 87.79 -145.74 35.29
CA LYS A 903 89.04 -145.02 35.57
C LYS A 903 88.93 -144.17 36.83
N LEU A 904 87.79 -143.49 37.02
CA LEU A 904 87.52 -142.67 38.21
C LEU A 904 87.62 -143.47 39.51
N ASN A 905 86.95 -144.63 39.55
CA ASN A 905 86.88 -145.47 40.74
C ASN A 905 88.26 -145.94 41.25
N LYS A 906 89.26 -146.05 40.36
CA LYS A 906 90.63 -146.47 40.72
C LYS A 906 91.44 -145.39 41.44
N LEU A 907 91.09 -144.12 41.30
CA LEU A 907 91.81 -142.99 41.92
C LEU A 907 91.34 -142.69 43.35
N LYS A 908 90.13 -143.11 43.73
CA LYS A 908 89.50 -142.75 45.02
C LYS A 908 90.33 -143.13 46.27
N PRO A 909 90.91 -144.35 46.39
CA PRO A 909 91.53 -144.78 47.64
C PRO A 909 92.80 -143.99 48.02
N ALA A 910 93.56 -143.53 47.03
CA ALA A 910 94.80 -142.78 47.26
C ALA A 910 94.53 -141.38 47.83
N ARG A 911 93.47 -140.73 47.32
CA ARG A 911 92.95 -139.45 47.82
C ARG A 911 92.52 -139.55 49.28
N ASP A 912 91.63 -140.50 49.58
CA ASP A 912 91.05 -140.69 50.92
C ASP A 912 92.11 -141.04 51.99
N ALA A 913 93.29 -141.52 51.58
CA ALA A 913 94.43 -141.78 52.46
C ALA A 913 95.30 -140.54 52.72
N ALA A 914 95.42 -139.62 51.75
CA ALA A 914 96.21 -138.39 51.89
C ALA A 914 95.53 -137.38 52.83
N ASP A 915 94.21 -137.20 52.69
CA ASP A 915 93.42 -136.29 53.54
C ASP A 915 93.51 -136.68 55.03
N LYS A 916 93.52 -137.99 55.34
CA LYS A 916 93.72 -138.50 56.71
C LYS A 916 95.13 -138.31 57.29
N ALA A 917 96.14 -138.07 56.45
CA ALA A 917 97.49 -137.73 56.92
C ALA A 917 97.58 -136.24 57.29
N LEU A 918 96.89 -135.39 56.54
CA LEU A 918 96.70 -133.96 56.82
C LEU A 918 96.00 -133.74 58.17
N ASP A 919 94.84 -134.37 58.42
CA ASP A 919 94.11 -134.28 59.70
C ASP A 919 95.00 -134.57 60.92
N LYS A 920 95.87 -135.58 60.82
CA LYS A 920 96.78 -135.97 61.91
C LYS A 920 97.87 -134.93 62.18
N ALA A 921 98.41 -134.30 61.13
CA ALA A 921 99.40 -133.26 61.30
C ALA A 921 98.77 -132.00 61.91
N GLN A 922 97.51 -131.70 61.56
CA GLN A 922 96.74 -130.57 62.10
C GLN A 922 96.44 -130.71 63.61
N ALA A 923 96.26 -131.92 64.12
CA ALA A 923 96.05 -132.17 65.55
C ALA A 923 97.31 -131.89 66.41
N VAL A 924 98.48 -132.41 65.99
CA VAL A 924 99.79 -132.15 66.65
C VAL A 924 100.12 -130.65 66.68
N VAL A 925 99.57 -129.92 65.71
CA VAL A 925 99.68 -128.47 65.59
C VAL A 925 98.85 -127.75 66.68
N SER A 926 97.61 -128.18 66.94
CA SER A 926 96.79 -127.59 68.03
C SER A 926 97.33 -127.86 69.44
N ASP A 927 97.78 -129.09 69.74
CA ASP A 927 98.25 -129.47 71.10
C ASP A 927 99.35 -128.51 71.60
N ALA A 928 100.25 -128.18 70.70
CA ALA A 928 101.36 -127.26 70.88
C ALA A 928 101.00 -125.77 70.98
N GLN A 929 100.00 -125.32 70.22
CA GLN A 929 99.51 -123.93 70.33
C GLN A 929 98.99 -123.69 71.75
N GLN A 930 98.38 -124.73 72.35
CA GLN A 930 97.91 -124.68 73.73
C GLN A 930 99.06 -124.57 74.73
N GLU A 931 100.18 -125.28 74.53
CA GLU A 931 101.34 -125.16 75.43
C GLU A 931 102.01 -123.78 75.37
N LEU A 932 102.07 -123.15 74.17
CA LEU A 932 102.52 -121.76 74.03
C LEU A 932 101.53 -120.79 74.70
N SER A 933 100.24 -120.92 74.43
CA SER A 933 99.20 -120.05 75.01
C SER A 933 99.14 -120.15 76.54
N ASN A 934 99.44 -121.31 77.12
CA ASN A 934 99.59 -121.48 78.56
C ASN A 934 100.76 -120.62 79.12
N ALA A 935 101.90 -120.58 78.43
CA ALA A 935 103.05 -119.76 78.81
C ALA A 935 102.79 -118.25 78.63
N GLU A 936 102.08 -117.87 77.57
CA GLU A 936 101.65 -116.49 77.35
C GLU A 936 100.61 -116.03 78.39
N SER A 937 99.73 -116.93 78.87
CA SER A 937 98.74 -116.60 79.90
C SER A 937 99.36 -116.41 81.30
N GLU A 938 100.51 -117.02 81.60
CA GLU A 938 101.32 -116.69 82.79
C GLU A 938 101.92 -115.26 82.71
N LEU A 939 101.95 -114.65 81.50
CA LEU A 939 102.47 -113.29 81.25
C LEU A 939 101.36 -112.22 81.09
N ALA A 940 100.23 -112.55 80.46
CA ALA A 940 99.32 -111.57 79.83
C ALA A 940 98.28 -110.83 80.71
N SER A 941 98.36 -110.86 82.04
CA SER A 941 97.23 -110.44 82.89
C SER A 941 96.95 -108.88 83.04
N ALA A 942 96.56 -108.05 81.95
CA ALA A 942 95.66 -106.77 81.84
C ALA A 942 95.62 -105.79 80.51
N GLN A 943 94.51 -105.01 80.11
CA GLN A 943 94.30 -104.11 78.84
C GLN A 943 93.20 -102.87 78.81
N SER A 944 92.90 -102.03 77.71
CA SER A 944 91.90 -100.83 77.59
C SER A 944 91.46 -100.13 76.16
N ALA A 945 90.51 -99.10 76.00
CA ALA A 945 89.85 -98.50 74.70
C ALA A 945 89.14 -97.01 74.60
N TYR A 946 88.48 -96.50 73.45
CA TYR A 946 87.98 -95.05 73.09
C TYR A 946 86.75 -94.71 72.03
N GLU A 947 86.25 -93.42 71.72
CA GLU A 947 84.98 -92.94 70.91
C GLU A 947 84.88 -91.52 70.09
N ALA A 948 83.73 -91.03 69.39
CA ALA A 948 83.54 -89.74 68.50
C ALA A 948 82.08 -89.09 68.05
N SER A 949 81.89 -87.89 67.33
CA SER A 949 80.58 -87.15 66.82
C SER A 949 80.72 -85.84 65.81
N GLN A 950 79.84 -84.91 65.20
CA GLN A 950 78.38 -84.51 64.79
C GLN A 950 78.13 -83.24 63.73
N THR A 951 76.92 -82.56 63.41
CA THR A 951 76.55 -81.70 62.11
C THR A 951 75.72 -80.25 61.99
N PRO A 952 74.68 -79.79 61.10
CA PRO A 952 74.41 -78.40 60.38
C PRO A 952 72.94 -77.63 60.38
N ALA A 953 72.27 -76.59 59.65
CA ALA A 953 72.22 -75.52 58.49
C ALA A 953 71.01 -74.36 58.60
N ILE A 954 70.34 -73.37 57.81
CA ILE A 954 69.94 -72.67 56.42
C ILE A 954 69.43 -71.07 56.57
N ASN A 955 68.72 -70.04 55.87
CA ASN A 955 67.78 -69.52 54.68
C ASN A 955 67.77 -67.87 54.38
N ASN A 956 66.98 -66.87 53.73
CA ASN A 956 65.63 -66.41 53.01
C ASN A 956 65.54 -65.00 52.08
N SER A 957 64.41 -64.17 51.78
CA SER A 957 64.25 -62.96 50.72
C SER A 957 63.04 -61.81 50.65
N ASN A 958 62.86 -60.78 49.68
CA ASN A 958 61.81 -59.57 49.62
C ASN A 958 61.22 -58.73 48.29
N SER A 959 60.76 -57.38 48.26
CA SER A 959 59.65 -56.63 47.37
C SER A 959 59.68 -55.09 46.70
N LYS A 960 58.57 -54.27 46.31
CA LYS A 960 58.49 -52.99 45.35
C LYS A 960 57.58 -51.57 45.38
N GLU A 961 56.83 -50.98 44.31
CA GLU A 961 56.65 -49.45 43.83
C GLU A 961 55.23 -48.69 43.32
N THR A 962 55.05 -47.33 42.92
CA THR A 962 53.72 -46.48 42.54
C THR A 962 53.67 -44.96 41.82
N PRO A 963 52.53 -44.27 41.26
CA PRO A 963 52.34 -42.98 40.33
C PRO A 963 51.22 -41.72 40.52
N MET A 964 51.13 -40.50 39.75
CA MET A 964 50.07 -39.27 39.75
C MET A 964 50.08 -37.96 38.70
N THR A 965 49.22 -36.82 38.66
CA THR A 965 49.28 -35.42 37.93
C THR A 965 48.61 -34.13 38.60
N GLY A 966 49.01 -32.84 38.33
CA GLY A 966 48.38 -31.54 38.84
C GLY A 966 49.10 -30.18 38.51
N VAL A 967 48.86 -29.06 39.24
CA VAL A 967 49.72 -27.82 39.30
C VAL A 967 50.14 -27.51 40.75
N ALA A 968 51.44 -27.51 41.05
CA ALA A 968 52.01 -27.31 42.38
C ALA A 968 52.58 -25.90 42.60
N HIS A 969 52.15 -25.26 43.68
CA HIS A 969 52.77 -24.04 44.21
C HIS A 969 53.97 -24.41 45.09
N ILE A 970 55.16 -23.88 44.76
CA ILE A 970 56.40 -24.09 45.53
C ILE A 970 56.43 -23.06 46.67
N LYS A 971 56.89 -23.45 47.87
CA LYS A 971 56.89 -22.55 49.06
C LYS A 971 58.27 -22.14 49.57
N ASN A 972 59.31 -22.88 49.21
CA ASN A 972 60.71 -22.63 49.58
C ASN A 972 61.60 -22.82 48.34
N ASN A 973 62.74 -22.11 48.25
CA ASN A 973 63.74 -22.41 47.22
C ASN A 973 64.24 -23.86 47.40
N VAL A 974 64.17 -24.68 46.35
CA VAL A 974 64.42 -26.13 46.44
C VAL A 974 65.16 -26.66 45.20
N THR A 975 66.16 -27.51 45.43
CA THR A 975 66.93 -28.20 44.39
C THR A 975 66.23 -29.49 43.99
N LEU A 976 66.11 -29.75 42.68
CA LEU A 976 65.42 -30.92 42.14
C LEU A 976 66.26 -32.21 42.28
N VAL A 977 65.61 -33.36 42.17
CA VAL A 977 66.25 -34.69 42.17
C VAL A 977 65.86 -35.53 40.94
N ASN A 978 66.65 -36.55 40.64
CA ASN A 978 66.42 -37.48 39.54
C ASN A 978 65.50 -38.67 39.92
N GLY A 979 65.20 -39.54 38.96
CA GLY A 979 64.35 -40.74 39.16
C GLY A 979 64.89 -41.83 40.10
N LYS A 980 66.09 -41.64 40.68
CA LYS A 980 66.69 -42.44 41.78
C LYS A 980 66.76 -41.69 43.12
N GLY A 981 66.41 -40.41 43.17
CA GLY A 981 66.46 -39.56 44.37
C GLY A 981 67.77 -38.77 44.55
N GLU A 982 68.66 -38.76 43.56
CA GLU A 982 69.95 -38.04 43.60
C GLU A 982 69.74 -36.58 43.13
N ALA A 983 70.33 -35.60 43.82
CA ALA A 983 70.14 -34.19 43.50
C ALA A 983 70.78 -33.78 42.16
N VAL A 984 70.10 -32.90 41.41
CA VAL A 984 70.59 -32.30 40.16
C VAL A 984 70.77 -30.79 40.30
N SER A 985 71.69 -30.19 39.55
CA SER A 985 72.15 -28.80 39.71
C SER A 985 71.12 -27.70 39.35
N GLN A 986 69.82 -27.99 39.38
CA GLN A 986 68.73 -27.09 39.05
C GLN A 986 67.87 -26.80 40.28
N THR A 987 67.89 -25.54 40.73
CA THR A 987 67.09 -25.03 41.85
C THR A 987 65.90 -24.23 41.31
N ILE A 988 64.73 -24.37 41.93
CA ILE A 988 63.53 -23.58 41.67
C ILE A 988 63.16 -22.75 42.90
N ASN A 989 62.64 -21.55 42.68
CA ASN A 989 62.41 -20.57 43.76
C ASN A 989 61.02 -20.68 44.40
N ALA A 990 60.89 -20.17 45.62
CA ALA A 990 59.63 -20.01 46.34
C ALA A 990 58.59 -19.19 45.56
N ASP A 991 57.32 -19.41 45.89
CA ASP A 991 56.14 -18.74 45.34
C ASP A 991 56.01 -18.77 43.81
N THR A 992 56.50 -19.85 43.20
CA THR A 992 56.34 -20.15 41.77
C THR A 992 55.45 -21.39 41.56
N ASN A 993 54.71 -21.41 40.45
CA ASN A 993 53.74 -22.46 40.14
C ASN A 993 54.23 -23.36 38.99
N TYR A 994 54.39 -24.66 39.24
CA TYR A 994 54.87 -25.65 38.29
C TYR A 994 53.87 -26.78 38.04
N LYS A 995 53.80 -27.29 36.82
CA LYS A 995 52.89 -28.40 36.48
C LYS A 995 53.46 -29.75 36.95
N VAL A 996 52.63 -30.58 37.58
CA VAL A 996 52.98 -31.92 38.10
C VAL A 996 52.54 -33.01 37.11
N PHE A 997 53.43 -33.98 36.85
CA PHE A 997 53.28 -35.01 35.82
C PHE A 997 53.40 -36.47 36.31
N ALA A 998 53.89 -36.70 37.52
CA ALA A 998 53.98 -37.99 38.20
C ALA A 998 54.12 -37.78 39.72
N LYS A 999 53.84 -38.81 40.53
CA LYS A 999 54.42 -38.95 41.87
C LYS A 999 55.07 -40.32 42.03
N LYS A 1000 56.13 -40.46 42.81
CA LYS A 1000 56.81 -41.75 43.04
C LYS A 1000 57.40 -41.78 44.44
N THR A 1001 57.40 -42.95 45.06
CA THR A 1001 58.11 -43.20 46.32
C THR A 1001 59.52 -43.69 46.01
N ILE A 1002 60.53 -43.01 46.57
CA ILE A 1002 61.96 -43.35 46.44
C ILE A 1002 62.55 -43.33 47.85
N ASN A 1003 63.18 -44.43 48.27
CA ASN A 1003 63.78 -44.59 49.61
C ASN A 1003 62.86 -44.11 50.76
N GLY A 1004 61.57 -44.43 50.66
CA GLY A 1004 60.54 -44.07 51.65
C GLY A 1004 59.94 -42.66 51.53
N LYS A 1005 60.46 -41.77 50.68
CA LYS A 1005 59.94 -40.40 50.50
C LYS A 1005 59.16 -40.23 49.18
N THR A 1006 58.15 -39.37 49.20
CA THR A 1006 57.33 -39.04 48.03
C THR A 1006 57.92 -37.85 47.26
N TYR A 1007 58.01 -38.00 45.93
CA TYR A 1007 58.46 -36.96 45.02
C TYR A 1007 57.44 -36.72 43.91
N TYR A 1008 57.29 -35.47 43.47
CA TYR A 1008 56.44 -35.02 42.38
C TYR A 1008 57.28 -34.61 41.16
N ARG A 1009 57.00 -35.18 39.97
CA ARG A 1009 57.72 -34.83 38.73
C ARG A 1009 57.18 -33.52 38.16
N LEU A 1010 58.02 -32.49 38.05
CA LEU A 1010 57.66 -31.18 37.52
C LEU A 1010 57.95 -31.02 36.01
N GLY A 1011 58.59 -32.03 35.40
CA GLY A 1011 58.91 -32.03 33.98
C GLY A 1011 59.38 -33.41 33.52
N THR A 1012 60.65 -33.50 33.13
CA THR A 1012 61.31 -34.74 32.69
C THR A 1012 61.58 -35.72 33.85
N ASP A 1013 61.98 -36.96 33.53
CA ASP A 1013 62.27 -38.00 34.52
C ASP A 1013 63.48 -37.72 35.44
N ASN A 1014 64.21 -36.63 35.20
CA ASN A 1014 65.27 -36.13 36.08
C ASN A 1014 64.88 -34.84 36.84
N GLN A 1015 63.61 -34.43 36.81
CA GLN A 1015 63.11 -33.19 37.42
C GLN A 1015 61.95 -33.48 38.39
N TRP A 1016 62.32 -33.99 39.57
CA TRP A 1016 61.40 -34.26 40.67
C TRP A 1016 61.64 -33.31 41.83
N VAL A 1017 60.57 -32.77 42.41
CA VAL A 1017 60.59 -32.02 43.68
C VAL A 1017 60.09 -32.94 44.81
N VAL A 1018 60.61 -32.80 46.02
CA VAL A 1018 60.07 -33.49 47.19
C VAL A 1018 58.72 -32.89 47.59
N GLU A 1019 57.79 -33.72 48.07
CA GLU A 1019 56.47 -33.29 48.55
C GLU A 1019 56.55 -32.14 49.58
N ASP A 1020 57.53 -32.19 50.47
CA ASP A 1020 57.75 -31.20 51.54
C ASP A 1020 57.96 -29.75 51.04
N ALA A 1021 58.32 -29.53 49.77
CA ALA A 1021 58.56 -28.18 49.22
C ALA A 1021 57.34 -27.56 48.49
N VAL A 1022 56.24 -28.31 48.35
CA VAL A 1022 54.96 -27.85 47.77
C VAL A 1022 54.05 -27.31 48.87
N SER A 1023 53.23 -26.29 48.59
CA SER A 1023 52.18 -25.77 49.50
C SER A 1023 50.76 -26.17 49.11
N SER A 1024 50.43 -26.22 47.81
CA SER A 1024 49.08 -26.59 47.34
C SER A 1024 49.05 -27.09 45.89
N ILE A 1025 47.97 -27.79 45.52
CA ILE A 1025 47.61 -28.16 44.15
C ILE A 1025 46.11 -27.91 43.94
N THR A 1026 45.72 -27.19 42.87
CA THR A 1026 44.32 -26.78 42.60
C THR A 1026 43.95 -26.74 41.11
N ASP A 1027 42.66 -26.89 40.81
CA ASP A 1027 42.06 -26.88 39.46
C ASP A 1027 40.79 -26.01 39.39
N GLY A 1028 40.58 -25.22 38.32
CA GLY A 1028 39.33 -24.47 38.06
C GLY A 1028 39.46 -23.30 37.06
N VAL A 1029 38.33 -22.79 36.50
CA VAL A 1029 38.11 -21.42 35.91
C VAL A 1029 36.68 -21.29 35.27
N PRO A 1030 36.08 -20.09 35.09
CA PRO A 1030 34.64 -19.91 34.76
C PRO A 1030 34.31 -19.07 33.48
N ALA A 1031 33.02 -18.73 33.30
CA ALA A 1031 32.41 -17.69 32.42
C ALA A 1031 32.45 -17.90 30.87
N LYS A 1032 31.65 -17.08 30.14
CA LYS A 1032 31.45 -17.16 28.67
C LYS A 1032 31.46 -15.77 28.00
N SER A 1033 31.85 -15.74 26.73
CA SER A 1033 31.57 -14.64 25.78
C SER A 1033 30.51 -15.07 24.75
N ASN A 1034 30.03 -14.12 23.92
CA ASN A 1034 29.18 -14.40 22.75
C ASN A 1034 29.93 -14.34 21.39
N ALA A 1035 31.26 -14.35 21.42
CA ALA A 1035 32.06 -14.56 20.21
C ALA A 1035 31.97 -16.01 19.72
N GLU A 1036 32.40 -16.27 18.48
CA GLU A 1036 32.67 -17.65 18.05
C GLU A 1036 34.00 -18.12 18.66
N GLU A 1037 33.95 -19.13 19.50
CA GLU A 1037 35.11 -19.70 20.18
C GLU A 1037 35.50 -21.04 19.52
N PRO A 1038 36.75 -21.21 19.04
CA PRO A 1038 37.24 -22.48 18.50
C PRO A 1038 37.08 -23.64 19.50
N PHE A 1039 36.50 -24.76 19.05
CA PHE A 1039 36.10 -25.87 19.92
C PHE A 1039 36.22 -27.21 19.19
N ALA A 1040 37.45 -27.70 19.09
CA ALA A 1040 37.74 -29.01 18.53
C ALA A 1040 37.26 -30.14 19.46
N ALA A 1041 36.22 -30.88 19.05
CA ALA A 1041 35.69 -32.02 19.79
C ALA A 1041 35.10 -33.08 18.85
N HIS A 1042 34.79 -34.27 19.39
CA HIS A 1042 33.91 -35.23 18.73
C HIS A 1042 32.54 -35.21 19.42
N GLY A 1043 31.49 -34.99 18.64
CA GLY A 1043 30.11 -34.99 19.09
C GLY A 1043 29.37 -36.24 18.63
N TYR A 1044 28.44 -36.71 19.44
CA TYR A 1044 27.54 -37.81 19.10
C TYR A 1044 26.08 -37.35 19.29
N ILE A 1045 25.24 -37.59 18.29
CA ILE A 1045 23.80 -37.31 18.35
C ILE A 1045 23.11 -38.58 18.87
N PRO A 1046 22.59 -38.62 20.12
CA PRO A 1046 21.93 -39.81 20.65
C PRO A 1046 20.58 -40.06 19.98
N VAL A 1047 20.11 -41.31 20.03
CA VAL A 1047 18.72 -41.64 19.68
C VAL A 1047 17.79 -40.91 20.65
N LEU A 1048 16.98 -39.99 20.12
CA LEU A 1048 16.02 -39.21 20.89
C LEU A 1048 14.71 -39.99 21.03
N ASN A 1049 14.15 -40.00 22.24
CA ASN A 1049 12.86 -40.60 22.58
C ASN A 1049 12.66 -42.02 22.01
N SER A 1050 13.73 -42.83 21.96
CA SER A 1050 13.76 -44.18 21.38
C SER A 1050 13.41 -44.29 19.89
N HIS A 1051 13.43 -43.19 19.13
CA HIS A 1051 13.16 -43.17 17.69
C HIS A 1051 14.45 -43.01 16.86
N PRO A 1052 15.11 -44.09 16.41
CA PRO A 1052 16.39 -44.01 15.68
C PRO A 1052 16.29 -43.40 14.27
N THR A 1053 15.08 -43.14 13.77
CA THR A 1053 14.83 -42.49 12.48
C THR A 1053 14.73 -40.96 12.58
N TRP A 1054 14.67 -40.39 13.79
CA TRP A 1054 14.59 -38.94 13.97
C TRP A 1054 15.87 -38.24 13.52
N LYS A 1055 15.71 -36.98 13.09
CA LYS A 1055 16.80 -36.10 12.62
C LYS A 1055 16.71 -34.73 13.27
N ILE A 1056 17.85 -34.10 13.48
CA ILE A 1056 18.00 -32.78 14.08
C ILE A 1056 18.17 -31.74 12.98
N ALA A 1057 17.37 -30.69 12.96
CA ALA A 1057 17.55 -29.56 12.04
C ALA A 1057 18.81 -28.76 12.40
N LEU A 1058 19.56 -28.32 11.39
CA LEU A 1058 20.67 -27.39 11.53
C LEU A 1058 20.23 -25.94 11.32
N VAL A 1059 20.98 -25.02 11.91
CA VAL A 1059 20.82 -23.57 11.74
C VAL A 1059 22.09 -22.90 11.20
N ASP A 1060 21.96 -21.67 10.74
CA ASP A 1060 23.07 -20.79 10.37
C ASP A 1060 23.69 -20.11 11.60
N GLY A 1061 24.77 -19.35 11.37
CA GLY A 1061 25.45 -18.58 12.42
C GLY A 1061 24.62 -17.47 13.06
N ASN A 1062 23.39 -17.23 12.61
CA ASN A 1062 22.43 -16.25 13.13
C ASN A 1062 21.21 -16.91 13.80
N GLY A 1063 21.02 -18.23 13.64
CA GLY A 1063 19.93 -19.02 14.24
C GLY A 1063 18.80 -19.41 13.29
N ASN A 1064 18.90 -19.15 11.99
CA ASN A 1064 17.88 -19.50 10.99
C ASN A 1064 18.04 -20.97 10.57
N TYR A 1065 16.94 -21.73 10.45
CA TYR A 1065 16.99 -23.11 9.97
C TYR A 1065 17.44 -23.20 8.50
N THR A 1066 18.43 -24.05 8.21
CA THR A 1066 19.04 -24.15 6.86
C THR A 1066 18.46 -25.27 6.00
N GLY A 1067 17.39 -25.93 6.45
CA GLY A 1067 16.77 -27.08 5.77
C GLY A 1067 17.64 -28.36 5.77
N GLN A 1068 18.82 -28.33 6.39
CA GLN A 1068 19.69 -29.50 6.55
C GLN A 1068 19.35 -30.26 7.85
N TYR A 1069 19.41 -31.60 7.80
CA TYR A 1069 19.01 -32.45 8.92
C TYR A 1069 20.00 -33.59 9.16
N LEU A 1070 20.47 -33.75 10.40
CA LEU A 1070 21.39 -34.84 10.80
C LEU A 1070 20.64 -35.96 11.55
N PRO A 1071 20.70 -37.22 11.10
CA PRO A 1071 20.02 -38.32 11.80
C PRO A 1071 20.65 -38.63 13.16
N THR A 1072 19.83 -39.10 14.09
CA THR A 1072 20.31 -39.63 15.38
C THR A 1072 21.19 -40.88 15.21
N ASN A 1073 21.91 -41.25 16.27
CA ASN A 1073 22.97 -42.29 16.25
C ASN A 1073 24.15 -41.98 15.30
N THR A 1074 24.50 -40.70 15.11
CA THR A 1074 25.64 -40.29 14.26
C THR A 1074 26.75 -39.59 15.03
N LYS A 1075 27.99 -39.76 14.55
CA LYS A 1075 29.22 -39.17 15.10
C LYS A 1075 29.71 -38.03 14.19
N TRP A 1076 30.06 -36.88 14.76
CA TRP A 1076 30.46 -35.68 14.05
C TRP A 1076 31.71 -35.04 14.66
N LYS A 1077 32.49 -34.31 13.85
CA LYS A 1077 33.56 -33.44 14.34
C LYS A 1077 32.98 -32.05 14.60
N VAL A 1078 33.33 -31.46 15.74
CA VAL A 1078 33.00 -30.08 16.09
C VAL A 1078 34.22 -29.21 15.84
N PHE A 1079 33.98 -28.01 15.32
CA PHE A 1079 35.02 -27.04 14.95
C PHE A 1079 34.99 -25.80 15.85
N ALA A 1080 33.80 -25.30 16.19
CA ALA A 1080 33.61 -24.11 17.00
C ALA A 1080 32.32 -24.17 17.84
N LYS A 1081 32.18 -23.26 18.80
CA LYS A 1081 30.96 -23.02 19.58
C LYS A 1081 30.62 -21.52 19.60
N LYS A 1082 29.33 -21.20 19.64
CA LYS A 1082 28.80 -19.83 19.69
C LYS A 1082 27.51 -19.80 20.52
N THR A 1083 27.19 -18.68 21.15
CA THR A 1083 25.85 -18.42 21.69
C THR A 1083 24.98 -17.78 20.63
N ILE A 1084 23.81 -18.32 20.36
CA ILE A 1084 22.81 -17.79 19.43
C ILE A 1084 21.46 -17.86 20.14
N ASN A 1085 20.78 -16.71 20.27
CA ASN A 1085 19.49 -16.58 20.99
C ASN A 1085 19.53 -17.27 22.36
N ASP A 1086 20.54 -16.90 23.17
CA ASP A 1086 20.90 -17.42 24.51
C ASP A 1086 21.16 -18.93 24.64
N GLN A 1087 21.01 -19.70 23.58
CA GLN A 1087 21.37 -21.11 23.51
C GLN A 1087 22.78 -21.29 22.94
N THR A 1088 23.50 -22.32 23.39
CA THR A 1088 24.83 -22.65 22.85
C THR A 1088 24.69 -23.60 21.67
N TYR A 1089 25.37 -23.28 20.57
CA TYR A 1089 25.42 -24.06 19.34
C TYR A 1089 26.86 -24.54 19.06
N TYR A 1090 26.97 -25.66 18.36
CA TYR A 1090 28.21 -26.25 17.90
C TYR A 1090 28.27 -26.28 16.38
N ARG A 1091 29.36 -25.77 15.78
CA ARG A 1091 29.58 -25.81 14.33
C ARG A 1091 30.18 -27.15 13.91
N LEU A 1092 29.51 -27.83 13.00
CA LEU A 1092 29.87 -29.16 12.50
C LEU A 1092 30.52 -29.15 11.10
N GLY A 1093 30.63 -27.97 10.49
CA GLY A 1093 31.22 -27.77 9.17
C GLY A 1093 31.24 -26.29 8.80
N THR A 1094 30.47 -25.91 7.78
CA THR A 1094 30.34 -24.52 7.36
C THR A 1094 29.52 -23.69 8.35
N ASP A 1095 29.48 -22.38 8.15
CA ASP A 1095 28.77 -21.43 9.02
C ASP A 1095 27.23 -21.51 8.87
N GLN A 1096 26.76 -22.43 8.02
CA GLN A 1096 25.37 -22.83 7.79
C GLN A 1096 25.02 -24.19 8.47
N GLN A 1097 25.94 -24.72 9.30
CA GLN A 1097 25.88 -26.07 9.87
C GLN A 1097 26.12 -26.06 11.39
N TRP A 1098 25.25 -25.35 12.10
CA TRP A 1098 25.23 -25.29 13.56
C TRP A 1098 24.14 -26.21 14.13
N ILE A 1099 24.46 -26.97 15.17
CA ILE A 1099 23.51 -27.80 15.92
C ILE A 1099 23.34 -27.26 17.35
N PRO A 1100 22.11 -27.21 17.92
CA PRO A 1100 21.92 -26.89 19.34
C PRO A 1100 22.69 -27.88 20.24
N ALA A 1101 23.37 -27.38 21.27
CA ALA A 1101 24.14 -28.21 22.20
C ALA A 1101 23.30 -29.25 22.96
N SER A 1102 21.98 -29.06 23.07
CA SER A 1102 21.03 -30.01 23.64
C SER A 1102 20.92 -31.33 22.86
N PHE A 1103 21.23 -31.32 21.55
CA PHE A 1103 21.13 -32.50 20.68
C PHE A 1103 22.47 -33.17 20.38
N LEU A 1104 23.60 -32.59 20.83
CA LEU A 1104 24.95 -33.11 20.56
C LEU A 1104 25.71 -33.40 21.85
N GLN A 1105 25.87 -34.69 22.17
CA GLN A 1105 26.76 -35.14 23.25
C GLN A 1105 28.22 -34.98 22.81
N VAL A 1106 28.78 -33.78 23.01
CA VAL A 1106 30.21 -33.51 22.82
C VAL A 1106 31.05 -34.20 23.89
N LYS A 1107 32.14 -34.86 23.49
CA LYS A 1107 33.06 -35.55 24.39
C LYS A 1107 34.47 -35.00 24.23
N LYS A 1108 34.99 -34.40 25.31
CA LYS A 1108 36.43 -34.31 25.55
C LYS A 1108 36.92 -35.67 26.04
N THR A 1109 38.15 -36.07 25.69
CA THR A 1109 38.80 -37.27 26.24
C THR A 1109 39.27 -37.03 27.67
N GLY A 1110 38.99 -37.96 28.59
CA GLY A 1110 39.28 -37.79 30.02
C GLY A 1110 39.30 -39.10 30.81
N VAL A 1111 39.13 -38.99 32.13
CA VAL A 1111 39.10 -40.12 33.07
C VAL A 1111 37.69 -40.29 33.63
N VAL A 1112 37.22 -41.53 33.73
CA VAL A 1112 35.95 -41.87 34.41
C VAL A 1112 36.21 -42.69 35.66
N LYS A 1113 35.41 -42.48 36.69
CA LYS A 1113 35.38 -43.28 37.91
C LYS A 1113 34.19 -44.22 37.88
N ALA A 1114 34.44 -45.51 38.08
CA ALA A 1114 33.42 -46.53 38.28
C ALA A 1114 32.58 -46.19 39.52
N ASN A 1115 31.28 -45.98 39.34
CA ASN A 1115 30.34 -45.74 40.44
C ASN A 1115 29.90 -47.08 41.07
N PRO A 1116 29.56 -47.10 42.36
CA PRO A 1116 28.90 -48.25 42.97
C PRO A 1116 27.54 -48.51 42.32
N VAL A 1117 27.18 -49.79 42.16
CA VAL A 1117 25.85 -50.17 41.65
C VAL A 1117 24.78 -49.72 42.66
N LYS A 1118 23.73 -49.05 42.18
CA LYS A 1118 22.65 -48.54 43.03
C LYS A 1118 22.04 -49.68 43.86
N ASN A 1119 21.86 -49.45 45.16
CA ASN A 1119 21.42 -50.43 46.18
C ASN A 1119 22.39 -51.59 46.47
N HIS A 1120 23.48 -51.78 45.71
CA HIS A 1120 24.47 -52.85 45.92
C HIS A 1120 25.92 -52.34 45.80
N PRO A 1121 26.40 -51.55 46.78
CA PRO A 1121 27.64 -50.78 46.64
C PRO A 1121 28.94 -51.61 46.55
N THR A 1122 28.88 -52.91 46.87
CA THR A 1122 30.02 -53.84 46.78
C THR A 1122 30.10 -54.59 45.44
N TRP A 1123 29.07 -54.51 44.60
CA TRP A 1123 29.01 -55.26 43.34
C TRP A 1123 29.97 -54.70 42.30
N LYS A 1124 30.65 -55.60 41.57
CA LYS A 1124 31.65 -55.25 40.56
C LYS A 1124 30.99 -55.13 39.18
N ILE A 1125 31.40 -54.14 38.39
CA ILE A 1125 30.85 -53.85 37.06
C ILE A 1125 31.43 -54.86 36.06
N ALA A 1126 30.59 -55.48 35.23
CA ALA A 1126 31.04 -56.42 34.20
C ALA A 1126 31.92 -55.71 33.15
N LEU A 1127 33.10 -56.29 32.85
CA LEU A 1127 33.95 -55.87 31.74
C LEU A 1127 33.54 -56.65 30.49
N LEU A 1128 33.17 -55.94 29.42
CA LEU A 1128 32.67 -56.52 28.17
C LEU A 1128 33.69 -56.38 27.05
N ASN A 1129 33.61 -57.25 26.04
CA ASN A 1129 34.39 -57.13 24.81
C ASN A 1129 33.70 -56.20 23.80
N GLN A 1130 34.32 -56.00 22.62
CA GLN A 1130 33.75 -55.18 21.54
C GLN A 1130 32.39 -55.70 20.98
N ASN A 1131 32.03 -56.95 21.24
CA ASN A 1131 30.72 -57.53 20.88
C ASN A 1131 29.69 -57.39 22.02
N GLY A 1132 30.08 -56.82 23.17
CA GLY A 1132 29.24 -56.69 24.37
C GLY A 1132 29.12 -57.98 25.19
N GLU A 1133 29.94 -58.98 24.91
CA GLU A 1133 29.98 -60.26 25.64
C GLU A 1133 30.82 -60.12 26.91
N TYR A 1134 30.44 -60.86 27.96
CA TYR A 1134 31.11 -60.79 29.26
C TYR A 1134 32.48 -61.50 29.27
N THR A 1135 33.54 -60.77 29.61
CA THR A 1135 34.95 -61.22 29.50
C THR A 1135 35.45 -62.13 30.63
N GLY A 1136 34.57 -62.56 31.53
CA GLY A 1136 34.95 -63.26 32.76
C GLY A 1136 35.62 -62.36 33.82
N LYS A 1137 35.70 -61.04 33.59
CA LYS A 1137 36.40 -60.07 34.46
C LYS A 1137 35.49 -58.92 34.85
N PHE A 1138 35.70 -58.38 36.05
CA PHE A 1138 34.94 -57.23 36.56
C PHE A 1138 35.85 -56.05 36.98
N VAL A 1139 35.33 -54.84 36.86
CA VAL A 1139 35.86 -53.60 37.42
C VAL A 1139 35.29 -53.36 38.82
N LYS A 1140 36.12 -53.06 39.82
CA LYS A 1140 35.66 -52.73 41.18
C LYS A 1140 35.03 -51.31 41.21
N PRO A 1141 33.97 -51.07 42.01
CA PRO A 1141 33.48 -49.72 42.30
C PRO A 1141 34.60 -48.80 42.82
N ASN A 1142 34.39 -47.51 42.63
CA ASN A 1142 35.30 -46.41 42.99
C ASN A 1142 36.68 -46.42 42.32
N THR A 1143 36.96 -47.32 41.38
CA THR A 1143 38.20 -47.31 40.58
C THR A 1143 38.10 -46.36 39.38
N SER A 1144 39.19 -45.63 39.09
CA SER A 1144 39.24 -44.66 38.00
C SER A 1144 40.04 -45.18 36.81
N TRP A 1145 39.53 -44.93 35.59
CA TRP A 1145 40.05 -45.46 34.33
C TRP A 1145 40.10 -44.37 33.26
N LYS A 1146 41.20 -44.32 32.50
CA LYS A 1146 41.31 -43.43 31.34
C LYS A 1146 40.41 -43.95 30.23
N VAL A 1147 39.55 -43.10 29.69
CA VAL A 1147 38.69 -43.45 28.55
C VAL A 1147 39.53 -43.35 27.27
N LEU A 1148 39.73 -44.48 26.62
CA LEU A 1148 40.46 -44.63 25.37
C LEU A 1148 39.54 -44.62 24.14
N ASP A 1149 38.23 -44.74 24.34
CA ASP A 1149 37.17 -44.59 23.33
C ASP A 1149 35.78 -44.54 23.99
N VAL A 1150 34.75 -44.11 23.25
CA VAL A 1150 33.35 -44.33 23.64
C VAL A 1150 32.50 -44.74 22.45
N GLU A 1151 31.96 -45.96 22.51
CA GLU A 1151 31.19 -46.63 21.46
C GLU A 1151 29.77 -46.94 21.96
N PHE A 1152 28.85 -47.29 21.06
CA PHE A 1152 27.60 -47.97 21.43
C PHE A 1152 27.72 -49.44 21.08
N ILE A 1153 27.60 -50.31 22.07
CA ILE A 1153 27.69 -51.77 21.92
C ILE A 1153 26.41 -52.38 22.50
N ASN A 1154 25.72 -53.20 21.72
CA ASN A 1154 24.42 -53.80 22.06
C ASN A 1154 23.41 -52.77 22.62
N GLY A 1155 23.37 -51.59 22.01
CA GLY A 1155 22.47 -50.49 22.37
C GLY A 1155 22.85 -49.68 23.61
N ARG A 1156 23.87 -50.08 24.38
CA ARG A 1156 24.36 -49.32 25.55
C ARG A 1156 25.62 -48.53 25.21
N MET A 1157 25.78 -47.37 25.84
CA MET A 1157 26.98 -46.54 25.69
C MET A 1157 28.11 -47.12 26.55
N MET A 1158 29.27 -47.39 25.94
CA MET A 1158 30.38 -48.10 26.55
C MET A 1158 31.68 -47.30 26.46
N ALA A 1159 32.38 -47.12 27.58
CA ALA A 1159 33.74 -46.59 27.58
C ALA A 1159 34.77 -47.71 27.38
N ARG A 1160 35.67 -47.57 26.41
CA ARG A 1160 36.87 -48.41 26.32
C ARG A 1160 37.87 -47.93 27.37
N ILE A 1161 38.25 -48.81 28.29
CA ILE A 1161 39.17 -48.52 29.39
C ILE A 1161 40.51 -49.28 29.27
N GLY A 1162 40.71 -49.98 28.15
CA GLY A 1162 41.92 -50.75 27.86
C GLY A 1162 41.98 -51.15 26.39
N ASN A 1163 42.34 -52.41 26.10
CA ASN A 1163 42.34 -52.94 24.74
C ASN A 1163 40.92 -53.18 24.18
N GLN A 1164 40.80 -53.71 22.97
CA GLN A 1164 39.53 -53.97 22.28
C GLN A 1164 38.56 -54.90 23.04
N ALA A 1165 39.04 -55.67 24.04
CA ALA A 1165 38.23 -56.52 24.89
C ALA A 1165 37.95 -55.90 26.28
N GLN A 1166 38.04 -54.57 26.45
CA GLN A 1166 37.94 -53.92 27.77
C GLN A 1166 37.02 -52.68 27.76
N TRP A 1167 35.72 -52.95 27.76
CA TRP A 1167 34.65 -51.95 27.75
C TRP A 1167 33.77 -52.03 29.00
N ILE A 1168 33.34 -50.89 29.56
CA ILE A 1168 32.37 -50.83 30.66
C ILE A 1168 31.17 -49.92 30.32
N PRO A 1169 29.94 -50.25 30.79
CA PRO A 1169 28.76 -49.42 30.54
C PRO A 1169 28.87 -48.07 31.25
N MET A 1170 28.60 -46.99 30.51
CA MET A 1170 28.67 -45.62 31.01
C MET A 1170 27.69 -45.34 32.15
N ASP A 1171 26.58 -46.08 32.24
CA ASP A 1171 25.58 -45.97 33.31
C ASP A 1171 26.17 -46.25 34.71
N TYR A 1172 27.31 -46.95 34.76
CA TYR A 1172 28.05 -47.25 35.98
C TYR A 1172 29.34 -46.42 36.13
N VAL A 1173 29.49 -45.29 35.44
CA VAL A 1173 30.64 -44.39 35.62
C VAL A 1173 30.25 -42.93 35.69
N ALA A 1174 31.00 -42.14 36.46
CA ALA A 1174 30.97 -40.68 36.38
C ALA A 1174 32.28 -40.18 35.75
N TRP A 1175 32.22 -39.11 34.96
CA TRP A 1175 33.44 -38.38 34.59
C TRP A 1175 34.05 -37.75 35.84
N VAL A 1176 35.35 -37.95 36.04
CA VAL A 1176 36.12 -37.13 36.97
C VAL A 1176 36.24 -35.74 36.32
N LYS A 1177 35.86 -34.69 37.05
CA LYS A 1177 35.99 -33.30 36.58
C LYS A 1177 37.45 -32.91 36.40
#